data_AF-A0AAE3P169-F1
#
_entry.id   AF-A0AAE3P169-F1
#
_cell.length_a   1.000
_cell.length_b   1.000
_cell.length_c   1.000
_cell.angle_alpha   90.00
_cell.angle_beta   90.00
_cell.angle_gamma   90.00
#
_symmetry.space_group_name_H-M   'P 1'
#
loop_
_entity.id
_entity.type
_entity.pdbx_description
1 polymer ?
#
loop_
_entity_poly.entity_id
_entity_poly.type
_entity_poly.pdbx_seq_one_letter_code
_entity_poly.pdbx_strand_id
1 'polypeptide(L)'
;MKKFLFFSFLFFDIIYSQNFYSDKFITINVDNLLNLESKLNEINKTDFDAVVIKSLLTNEILKESSFSRDVFQKIENKFPNKQIYFEIDFSNSNLTQQNITTIKQNIKSFVGKINFRGFLFSNINLNDETQYSMFENIIVESAIIKPYLHTLIDSKSFVKNEFNDKLLSSGIIDFIFDNDKLQRNENFSDDFVLKTYLKKLSADNFYKLNLSEIINRNENFVTVINTNSKKIIDKDFCVNFILTDNPDTIKIKVNDSVLKLSKTDWVIPFNYKIKNDGSSFRYGNWIEFRRPFARKTNNNVYNLLCRTIYPSKVKINNDEVKIYKTGIFFKKINLVVGLNKLKAEAIDRKGNHSIYEDEVLLLPKQEEKIQPLAIDESSISPNENLTLTKNDFIVVSFNGSKSQKGFIEVLPLNKTYNCQPKDLSKSTQYSVQIPLTEFPENEKISFKLILQSSTNENEKIYKTLKNTLTVKNENDFPLLITNNDYSLLAFTLAPIRLGAPLRNELPKNVILKSNGIFGDYYRIKLNDTEEGYISKEFVNELPKGTVQPTYFINPISAFPDSSCDVVRIPYLENVPYDVYSDPFQKRIIINLYGVKTSSTWIIHKPNLRYIEEITWQQTSKETYKIYVNLNTEKIWGIELKPNGKELLLKIKYPPSFNLKSKQPLKGVKISIEAGHGGSNIGAVGLSGMKEKDLNLDLSRKLEALLKKHGADVFMVRTSDKDMTLLEKRTLAINSGANIHFSIHANSSDPLDEFLGTNGTCTFYNNPFWAPLAEKVFHKLIKLKLAPFGSVGSFNYRVSRINEMPSILIEQAFMSNAEDEEKLADENFRNQMAQKIYEGLIEYLKYMSSK
;
A
#
# COMPACT_ATOMS: atom_id res chain seq x y z
N MET A 1 0.72 -5.50 -30.66
CA MET A 1 -0.68 -5.13 -30.95
C MET A 1 -1.13 -4.12 -29.89
N LYS A 2 -1.84 -3.01 -30.13
CA LYS A 2 -2.76 -2.55 -31.21
C LYS A 2 -4.21 -3.04 -31.05
N LYS A 3 -5.17 -2.09 -30.97
CA LYS A 3 -6.66 -2.24 -30.83
C LYS A 3 -7.16 -2.63 -29.42
N PHE A 4 -8.35 -2.25 -28.93
CA PHE A 4 -9.49 -1.43 -29.43
C PHE A 4 -10.36 -0.94 -28.21
N LEU A 5 -11.60 -0.44 -28.36
CA LEU A 5 -12.05 0.92 -28.71
C LEU A 5 -13.59 1.03 -28.47
N PHE A 6 -14.13 2.22 -28.15
CA PHE A 6 -15.58 2.56 -27.99
C PHE A 6 -16.33 1.90 -26.80
N PHE A 7 -17.45 2.41 -26.23
CA PHE A 7 -18.33 3.60 -26.45
C PHE A 7 -19.08 3.91 -25.11
N SER A 8 -19.95 4.91 -24.86
CA SER A 8 -20.58 6.04 -25.61
C SER A 8 -21.06 7.19 -24.67
N PHE A 9 -21.73 8.19 -25.25
CA PHE A 9 -22.64 9.19 -24.64
C PHE A 9 -23.85 8.51 -23.93
N LEU A 10 -24.68 9.14 -23.06
CA LEU A 10 -25.34 10.46 -23.11
C LEU A 10 -25.54 11.15 -21.73
N PHE A 11 -25.66 12.49 -21.77
CA PHE A 11 -26.38 13.43 -20.87
C PHE A 11 -26.52 13.15 -19.37
N PHE A 12 -25.92 14.03 -18.57
CA PHE A 12 -26.74 14.91 -17.70
C PHE A 12 -26.13 16.32 -17.68
N ASP A 13 -26.98 17.34 -17.81
CA ASP A 13 -26.55 18.75 -17.91
C ASP A 13 -26.20 19.39 -16.55
N ILE A 14 -25.68 20.63 -16.65
CA ILE A 14 -25.32 21.60 -15.59
C ILE A 14 -23.83 21.56 -15.17
N ILE A 15 -23.29 22.75 -14.90
CA ILE A 15 -21.87 23.09 -14.61
C ILE A 15 -20.92 23.05 -15.84
N TYR A 16 -21.17 23.95 -16.79
CA TYR A 16 -20.09 24.56 -17.59
C TYR A 16 -20.15 26.09 -17.53
N SER A 17 -19.63 26.67 -16.44
CA SER A 17 -19.16 28.06 -16.47
C SER A 17 -17.75 28.11 -17.07
N GLN A 18 -17.68 28.03 -18.40
CA GLN A 18 -16.50 28.45 -19.16
C GLN A 18 -16.33 29.98 -19.03
N ASN A 19 -15.85 30.44 -17.86
CA ASN A 19 -15.35 31.80 -17.59
C ASN A 19 -14.93 31.93 -16.11
N PHE A 20 -13.96 31.13 -15.66
CA PHE A 20 -13.50 31.17 -14.25
C PHE A 20 -12.40 32.24 -13.97
N TYR A 21 -12.04 33.05 -14.97
CA TYR A 21 -11.05 34.13 -14.88
C TYR A 21 -11.35 35.34 -15.81
N SER A 22 -12.59 35.47 -16.29
CA SER A 22 -13.00 36.67 -17.05
C SER A 22 -13.34 37.82 -16.10
N ASP A 23 -12.58 38.92 -16.20
CA ASP A 23 -12.92 40.25 -15.69
C ASP A 23 -13.25 40.36 -14.19
N LYS A 24 -12.19 40.55 -13.37
CA LYS A 24 -11.91 41.85 -12.69
C LYS A 24 -10.79 41.68 -11.64
N PHE A 25 -9.69 42.37 -11.88
CA PHE A 25 -8.68 42.66 -10.84
C PHE A 25 -8.93 44.04 -10.21
N ILE A 26 -8.27 44.29 -9.07
CA ILE A 26 -8.04 45.63 -8.53
C ILE A 26 -6.55 45.81 -8.26
N THR A 27 -5.99 46.83 -8.89
CA THR A 27 -4.56 47.16 -8.85
C THR A 27 -4.32 48.24 -7.79
N ILE A 28 -3.51 47.94 -6.77
CA ILE A 28 -3.18 48.85 -5.66
C ILE A 28 -1.70 49.20 -5.70
N ASN A 29 -1.39 50.46 -6.03
CA ASN A 29 -0.04 51.00 -5.95
C ASN A 29 0.28 51.37 -4.49
N VAL A 30 1.24 50.69 -3.88
CA VAL A 30 1.66 50.90 -2.48
C VAL A 30 3.02 51.60 -2.46
N ASP A 31 2.99 52.91 -2.22
CA ASP A 31 4.19 53.77 -2.18
C ASP A 31 4.66 54.01 -0.73
N ASN A 32 3.73 54.06 0.23
CA ASN A 32 3.98 54.00 1.66
C ASN A 32 2.71 53.55 2.44
N LEU A 33 2.85 53.30 3.76
CA LEU A 33 1.76 52.82 4.62
C LEU A 33 0.63 53.85 4.86
N LEU A 34 0.91 55.15 4.77
CA LEU A 34 -0.08 56.22 4.95
C LEU A 34 -1.02 56.31 3.73
N ASN A 35 -0.47 56.19 2.52
CA ASN A 35 -1.22 56.21 1.28
C ASN A 35 -2.12 54.96 1.12
N LEU A 36 -1.74 53.84 1.75
CA LEU A 36 -2.50 52.58 1.67
C LEU A 36 -3.92 52.72 2.23
N GLU A 37 -4.12 53.40 3.36
CA GLU A 37 -5.45 53.47 3.98
C GLU A 37 -6.41 54.39 3.22
N SER A 38 -5.92 55.46 2.58
CA SER A 38 -6.72 56.27 1.65
C SER A 38 -7.15 55.42 0.46
N LYS A 39 -6.20 54.81 -0.25
CA LYS A 39 -6.45 53.96 -1.41
C LYS A 39 -7.38 52.78 -1.10
N LEU A 40 -7.26 52.15 0.07
CA LEU A 40 -8.17 51.08 0.50
C LEU A 40 -9.58 51.56 0.84
N ASN A 41 -9.80 52.86 1.10
CA ASN A 41 -11.13 53.43 1.36
C ASN A 41 -11.76 54.06 0.11
N GLU A 42 -10.96 54.47 -0.87
CA GLU A 42 -11.42 54.85 -2.22
C GLU A 42 -11.99 53.66 -3.01
N ILE A 43 -11.50 52.44 -2.76
CA ILE A 43 -11.98 51.20 -3.40
C ILE A 43 -13.34 50.77 -2.83
N ASN A 44 -14.41 51.23 -3.49
CA ASN A 44 -15.79 50.83 -3.23
C ASN A 44 -16.31 49.69 -4.13
N LYS A 45 -15.48 49.20 -5.06
CA LYS A 45 -15.80 48.10 -5.99
C LYS A 45 -15.73 46.75 -5.26
N THR A 46 -16.87 46.04 -5.17
CA THR A 46 -16.98 44.71 -4.52
C THR A 46 -16.90 43.53 -5.50
N ASP A 47 -17.27 43.78 -6.75
CA ASP A 47 -17.26 42.86 -7.89
C ASP A 47 -15.87 42.83 -8.54
N PHE A 48 -15.00 41.97 -7.98
CA PHE A 48 -13.65 41.63 -8.44
C PHE A 48 -13.16 40.37 -7.72
N ASP A 49 -12.25 39.58 -8.30
CA ASP A 49 -11.79 38.33 -7.68
C ASP A 49 -10.41 38.41 -7.01
N ALA A 50 -9.58 39.35 -7.46
CA ALA A 50 -8.18 39.42 -7.06
C ALA A 50 -7.64 40.85 -6.91
N VAL A 51 -6.75 41.04 -5.93
CA VAL A 51 -5.98 42.26 -5.71
C VAL A 51 -4.56 42.05 -6.25
N VAL A 52 -4.08 42.95 -7.12
CA VAL A 52 -2.65 43.05 -7.46
C VAL A 52 -2.03 44.16 -6.61
N ILE A 53 -1.05 43.82 -5.79
CA ILE A 53 -0.24 44.79 -5.06
C ILE A 53 0.95 45.16 -5.92
N LYS A 54 0.98 46.39 -6.43
CA LYS A 54 2.13 47.00 -7.10
C LYS A 54 2.93 47.82 -6.09
N SER A 55 4.25 47.87 -6.22
CA SER A 55 5.06 48.84 -5.48
C SER A 55 6.30 49.25 -6.25
N LEU A 56 6.60 50.55 -6.19
CA LEU A 56 7.81 51.15 -6.76
C LEU A 56 9.09 50.73 -5.99
N LEU A 57 8.95 50.20 -4.76
CA LEU A 57 10.05 49.93 -3.83
C LEU A 57 10.35 48.42 -3.68
N THR A 58 10.55 47.74 -4.81
CA THR A 58 10.99 46.33 -4.88
C THR A 58 12.26 46.05 -4.05
N ASN A 59 13.11 47.05 -3.85
CA ASN A 59 14.36 46.96 -3.08
C ASN A 59 14.23 47.10 -1.55
N GLU A 60 13.09 47.57 -1.03
CA GLU A 60 12.91 47.80 0.42
C GLU A 60 11.87 46.88 1.03
N ILE A 61 10.77 46.59 0.32
CA ILE A 61 9.73 45.64 0.78
C ILE A 61 10.29 44.23 0.95
N LEU A 62 11.31 43.85 0.17
CA LEU A 62 12.03 42.59 0.32
C LEU A 62 12.99 42.55 1.54
N LYS A 63 13.27 43.70 2.17
CA LYS A 63 14.08 43.82 3.40
C LYS A 63 13.18 43.99 4.64
N GLU A 64 12.22 44.91 4.59
CA GLU A 64 11.35 45.27 5.71
C GLU A 64 10.12 44.35 5.86
N SER A 65 10.35 43.14 6.37
CA SER A 65 9.27 42.16 6.55
C SER A 65 8.16 42.53 7.56
N SER A 66 8.29 43.65 8.27
CA SER A 66 7.23 44.30 9.06
C SER A 66 6.27 45.07 8.15
N PHE A 67 6.79 46.04 7.39
CA PHE A 67 6.02 46.83 6.43
C PHE A 67 5.20 45.95 5.48
N SER A 68 5.83 44.93 4.87
CA SER A 68 5.12 43.99 3.98
C SER A 68 3.99 43.26 4.71
N ARG A 69 4.20 42.85 5.97
CA ARG A 69 3.19 42.11 6.74
C ARG A 69 1.98 42.99 7.06
N ASP A 70 2.20 44.22 7.50
CA ASP A 70 1.12 45.13 7.88
C ASP A 70 0.29 45.56 6.66
N VAL A 71 0.93 45.78 5.51
CA VAL A 71 0.26 46.03 4.22
C VAL A 71 -0.65 44.86 3.85
N PHE A 72 -0.12 43.63 3.81
CA PHE A 72 -0.91 42.46 3.41
C PHE A 72 -2.01 42.11 4.42
N GLN A 73 -1.77 42.27 5.73
CA GLN A 73 -2.78 42.01 6.75
C GLN A 73 -3.93 43.02 6.70
N LYS A 74 -3.67 44.30 6.40
CA LYS A 74 -4.74 45.29 6.14
C LYS A 74 -5.56 44.94 4.89
N ILE A 75 -4.93 44.42 3.83
CA ILE A 75 -5.60 44.00 2.59
C ILE A 75 -6.44 42.73 2.80
N GLU A 76 -5.92 41.70 3.47
CA GLU A 76 -6.69 40.47 3.78
C GLU A 76 -7.88 40.76 4.73
N ASN A 77 -7.75 41.74 5.64
CA ASN A 77 -8.85 42.22 6.48
C ASN A 77 -9.91 43.02 5.69
N LYS A 78 -9.52 43.88 4.73
CA LYS A 78 -10.44 44.69 3.92
C LYS A 78 -11.18 43.85 2.87
N PHE A 79 -10.51 42.86 2.29
CA PHE A 79 -11.01 42.03 1.19
C PHE A 79 -10.94 40.53 1.51
N PRO A 80 -11.66 40.05 2.55
CA PRO A 80 -11.62 38.66 2.95
C PRO A 80 -12.08 37.73 1.82
N ASN A 81 -11.38 36.60 1.67
CA ASN A 81 -11.58 35.57 0.63
C ASN A 81 -11.23 35.99 -0.82
N LYS A 82 -10.68 37.19 -1.06
CA LYS A 82 -10.13 37.56 -2.39
C LYS A 82 -8.70 37.05 -2.56
N GLN A 83 -8.28 36.79 -3.80
CA GLN A 83 -6.92 36.33 -4.09
C GLN A 83 -5.96 37.53 -4.11
N ILE A 84 -4.83 37.47 -3.39
CA ILE A 84 -3.83 38.54 -3.40
C ILE A 84 -2.63 38.12 -4.26
N TYR A 85 -2.24 38.95 -5.22
CA TYR A 85 -1.06 38.78 -6.06
C TYR A 85 -0.05 39.90 -5.79
N PHE A 86 1.23 39.61 -5.87
CA PHE A 86 2.31 40.59 -5.69
C PHE A 86 3.03 40.83 -7.01
N GLU A 87 3.12 42.08 -7.46
CA GLU A 87 3.84 42.43 -8.67
C GLU A 87 5.34 42.61 -8.41
N ILE A 88 6.16 42.07 -9.31
CA ILE A 88 7.59 42.32 -9.43
C ILE A 88 7.83 42.96 -10.80
N ASP A 89 8.01 44.28 -10.79
CA ASP A 89 8.34 45.08 -11.97
C ASP A 89 9.86 45.10 -12.22
N PHE A 90 10.28 44.70 -13.42
CA PHE A 90 11.67 44.64 -13.87
C PHE A 90 12.18 45.94 -14.51
N SER A 91 11.35 46.99 -14.62
CA SER A 91 11.73 48.31 -15.15
C SER A 91 12.88 48.98 -14.37
N ASN A 92 12.99 48.71 -13.06
CA ASN A 92 13.99 49.29 -12.18
C ASN A 92 15.29 48.46 -12.16
N SER A 93 16.29 48.92 -12.91
CA SER A 93 17.57 48.24 -13.17
C SER A 93 18.41 47.84 -11.95
N ASN A 94 18.17 48.42 -10.76
CA ASN A 94 18.88 48.07 -9.52
C ASN A 94 18.64 46.62 -9.05
N LEU A 95 17.60 45.94 -9.54
CA LEU A 95 17.33 44.53 -9.21
C LEU A 95 18.39 43.60 -9.81
N THR A 96 18.84 43.84 -11.04
CA THR A 96 19.81 42.98 -11.75
C THR A 96 21.24 43.12 -11.23
N GLN A 97 21.52 44.12 -10.38
CA GLN A 97 22.84 44.40 -9.83
C GLN A 97 23.08 43.77 -8.44
N GLN A 98 22.08 43.12 -7.83
CA GLN A 98 22.20 42.55 -6.49
C GLN A 98 22.85 41.16 -6.47
N ASN A 99 23.60 40.87 -5.40
CA ASN A 99 24.13 39.53 -5.17
C ASN A 99 22.96 38.54 -4.94
N ILE A 100 22.96 37.46 -5.73
CA ILE A 100 21.98 36.35 -5.68
C ILE A 100 21.77 35.81 -4.25
N THR A 101 22.80 35.81 -3.40
CA THR A 101 22.69 35.42 -1.99
C THR A 101 21.65 36.24 -1.23
N THR A 102 21.69 37.58 -1.38
CA THR A 102 20.78 38.52 -0.72
C THR A 102 19.35 38.35 -1.25
N ILE A 103 19.22 38.23 -2.58
CA ILE A 103 17.95 37.96 -3.26
C ILE A 103 17.30 36.69 -2.68
N LYS A 104 18.02 35.56 -2.66
CA LYS A 104 17.56 34.28 -2.09
C LYS A 104 17.12 34.40 -0.62
N GLN A 105 17.91 35.08 0.22
CA GLN A 105 17.58 35.26 1.64
C GLN A 105 16.31 36.12 1.84
N ASN A 106 16.16 37.19 1.07
CA ASN A 106 15.01 38.09 1.12
C ASN A 106 13.72 37.40 0.65
N ILE A 107 13.76 36.67 -0.47
CA ILE A 107 12.60 35.91 -0.98
C ILE A 107 12.13 34.90 0.06
N LYS A 108 13.04 34.14 0.69
CA LYS A 108 12.66 33.20 1.77
C LYS A 108 11.99 33.90 2.95
N SER A 109 12.52 35.06 3.36
CA SER A 109 11.95 35.89 4.43
C SER A 109 10.54 36.38 4.07
N PHE A 110 10.34 36.86 2.85
CA PHE A 110 9.06 37.36 2.36
C PHE A 110 8.02 36.23 2.20
N VAL A 111 8.33 35.20 1.42
CA VAL A 111 7.41 34.09 1.09
C VAL A 111 6.98 33.31 2.34
N GLY A 112 7.89 33.12 3.32
CA GLY A 112 7.56 32.47 4.58
C GLY A 112 6.68 33.31 5.54
N LYS A 113 6.68 34.64 5.41
CA LYS A 113 5.94 35.54 6.33
C LYS A 113 4.62 36.06 5.75
N ILE A 114 4.51 36.15 4.43
CA ILE A 114 3.40 36.81 3.74
C ILE A 114 2.43 35.79 3.15
N ASN A 115 1.14 36.08 3.25
CA ASN A 115 0.07 35.28 2.65
C ASN A 115 -0.37 35.90 1.32
N PHE A 116 -0.16 35.18 0.23
CA PHE A 116 -0.51 35.60 -1.13
C PHE A 116 -0.64 34.38 -2.04
N ARG A 117 -1.23 34.58 -3.22
CA ARG A 117 -1.69 33.51 -4.13
C ARG A 117 -0.75 33.24 -5.30
N GLY A 118 0.07 34.22 -5.69
CA GLY A 118 1.06 34.13 -6.77
C GLY A 118 1.76 35.46 -7.04
N PHE A 119 2.78 35.42 -7.88
CA PHE A 119 3.48 36.60 -8.37
C PHE A 119 2.94 37.03 -9.74
N LEU A 120 2.95 38.34 -10.00
CA LEU A 120 2.85 38.92 -11.34
C LEU A 120 4.22 39.49 -11.71
N PHE A 121 4.75 39.14 -12.89
CA PHE A 121 5.99 39.69 -13.42
C PHE A 121 5.68 40.64 -14.57
N SER A 122 6.18 41.87 -14.50
CA SER A 122 5.98 42.91 -15.52
C SER A 122 7.28 43.58 -15.92
N ASN A 123 7.28 44.13 -17.13
CA ASN A 123 8.46 44.67 -17.86
C ASN A 123 9.67 43.71 -17.92
N ILE A 124 9.46 42.39 -17.86
CA ILE A 124 10.53 41.38 -17.85
C ILE A 124 10.87 40.90 -19.27
N ASN A 125 12.16 40.85 -19.61
CA ASN A 125 12.65 40.21 -20.82
C ASN A 125 13.19 38.81 -20.49
N LEU A 126 12.39 37.77 -20.71
CA LEU A 126 12.79 36.36 -20.50
C LEU A 126 13.92 35.88 -21.43
N ASN A 127 14.31 36.66 -22.44
CA ASN A 127 15.45 36.36 -23.32
C ASN A 127 16.77 36.97 -22.81
N ASP A 128 16.74 37.81 -21.75
CA ASP A 128 17.94 38.30 -21.07
C ASP A 128 18.37 37.29 -19.99
N GLU A 129 19.61 36.81 -20.03
CA GLU A 129 20.11 35.78 -19.10
C GLU A 129 20.08 36.25 -17.64
N THR A 130 20.26 37.56 -17.39
CA THR A 130 20.25 38.14 -16.03
C THR A 130 18.83 38.20 -15.47
N GLN A 131 17.89 38.71 -16.25
CA GLN A 131 16.48 38.79 -15.85
C GLN A 131 15.85 37.40 -15.73
N TYR A 132 16.14 36.50 -16.67
CA TYR A 132 15.70 35.10 -16.57
C TYR A 132 16.28 34.40 -15.34
N SER A 133 17.58 34.55 -15.05
CA SER A 133 18.19 34.00 -13.84
C SER A 133 17.55 34.58 -12.57
N MET A 134 17.15 35.84 -12.56
CA MET A 134 16.45 36.44 -11.42
C MET A 134 15.03 35.88 -11.24
N PHE A 135 14.24 35.80 -12.31
CA PHE A 135 12.93 35.14 -12.33
C PHE A 135 13.01 33.68 -11.85
N GLU A 136 13.95 32.91 -12.39
CA GLU A 136 14.19 31.51 -12.03
C GLU A 136 14.51 31.36 -10.54
N ASN A 137 15.38 32.21 -9.99
CA ASN A 137 15.69 32.20 -8.55
C ASN A 137 14.48 32.58 -7.69
N ILE A 138 13.61 33.50 -8.15
CA ILE A 138 12.36 33.85 -7.47
C ILE A 138 11.43 32.64 -7.41
N ILE A 139 11.14 31.99 -8.54
CA ILE A 139 10.22 30.85 -8.54
C ILE A 139 10.80 29.66 -7.76
N VAL A 140 12.09 29.31 -7.92
CA VAL A 140 12.71 28.16 -7.23
C VAL A 140 12.76 28.36 -5.70
N GLU A 141 13.19 29.51 -5.19
CA GLU A 141 13.18 29.72 -3.72
C GLU A 141 11.76 29.86 -3.15
N SER A 142 10.81 30.34 -3.95
CA SER A 142 9.40 30.42 -3.53
C SER A 142 8.75 29.03 -3.49
N ALA A 143 9.00 28.18 -4.48
CA ALA A 143 8.45 26.83 -4.56
C ALA A 143 8.90 25.95 -3.38
N ILE A 144 10.14 26.12 -2.89
CA ILE A 144 10.67 25.43 -1.69
C ILE A 144 9.82 25.66 -0.43
N ILE A 145 9.10 26.78 -0.34
CA ILE A 145 8.29 27.16 0.84
C ILE A 145 6.79 27.01 0.54
N LYS A 146 6.37 27.43 -0.66
CA LYS A 146 4.97 27.49 -1.11
C LYS A 146 4.86 26.98 -2.55
N PRO A 147 4.87 25.66 -2.80
CA PRO A 147 4.85 25.04 -4.15
C PRO A 147 3.51 25.19 -4.89
N TYR A 148 2.68 26.14 -4.47
CA TYR A 148 1.32 26.38 -4.95
C TYR A 148 1.06 27.82 -5.40
N LEU A 149 2.06 28.70 -5.26
CA LEU A 149 2.03 30.09 -5.74
C LEU A 149 2.01 30.13 -7.26
N HIS A 150 1.02 30.81 -7.83
CA HIS A 150 0.92 30.97 -9.29
C HIS A 150 2.00 31.89 -9.85
N THR A 151 2.36 31.67 -11.11
CA THR A 151 3.18 32.59 -11.92
C THR A 151 2.32 33.26 -13.00
N LEU A 152 2.11 34.58 -12.89
CA LEU A 152 1.48 35.43 -13.90
C LEU A 152 2.56 36.28 -14.59
N ILE A 153 2.46 36.51 -15.90
CA ILE A 153 3.35 37.42 -16.63
C ILE A 153 2.53 38.43 -17.46
N ASP A 154 2.94 39.69 -17.47
CA ASP A 154 2.36 40.76 -18.32
C ASP A 154 2.54 40.41 -19.82
N SER A 155 1.48 40.53 -20.62
CA SER A 155 1.52 40.28 -22.07
C SER A 155 2.59 41.09 -22.79
N LYS A 156 2.88 42.31 -22.33
CA LYS A 156 3.93 43.20 -22.87
C LYS A 156 5.35 42.65 -22.61
N SER A 157 5.49 41.75 -21.65
CA SER A 157 6.72 41.03 -21.32
C SER A 157 6.84 39.69 -22.06
N PHE A 158 5.77 39.21 -22.70
CA PHE A 158 5.71 37.88 -23.29
C PHE A 158 5.94 37.90 -24.81
N VAL A 159 7.21 37.80 -25.22
CA VAL A 159 7.58 37.57 -26.63
C VAL A 159 7.36 36.10 -26.97
N LYS A 160 6.48 35.80 -27.93
CA LYS A 160 6.19 34.42 -28.36
C LYS A 160 7.40 33.80 -29.06
N ASN A 161 7.97 32.75 -28.46
CA ASN A 161 9.05 31.94 -29.03
C ASN A 161 9.05 30.53 -28.40
N GLU A 162 9.81 29.60 -28.99
CA GLU A 162 9.86 28.19 -28.55
C GLU A 162 10.20 28.05 -27.06
N PHE A 163 11.09 28.89 -26.53
CA PHE A 163 11.51 28.87 -25.12
C PHE A 163 10.35 29.25 -24.18
N ASN A 164 9.65 30.36 -24.45
CA ASN A 164 8.55 30.83 -23.61
C ASN A 164 7.30 29.93 -23.74
N ASP A 165 7.05 29.38 -24.92
CA ASP A 165 6.01 28.37 -25.15
C ASP A 165 6.32 27.07 -24.35
N LYS A 166 7.61 26.75 -24.14
CA LYS A 166 8.06 25.67 -23.27
C LYS A 166 7.78 25.94 -21.79
N LEU A 167 7.90 27.20 -21.33
CA LEU A 167 7.60 27.60 -19.95
C LEU A 167 6.08 27.51 -19.63
N LEU A 168 5.22 27.88 -20.59
CA LEU A 168 3.76 27.70 -20.49
C LEU A 168 3.36 26.21 -20.54
N SER A 169 3.87 25.47 -21.52
CA SER A 169 3.49 24.06 -21.73
C SER A 169 3.94 23.13 -20.60
N SER A 170 5.05 23.45 -19.93
CA SER A 170 5.50 22.77 -18.69
C SER A 170 4.87 23.32 -17.40
N GLY A 171 4.11 24.42 -17.44
CA GLY A 171 3.39 24.96 -16.28
C GLY A 171 4.25 25.75 -15.28
N ILE A 172 5.37 26.33 -15.74
CA ILE A 172 6.20 27.26 -14.95
C ILE A 172 5.55 28.65 -14.92
N ILE A 173 4.88 29.01 -16.01
CA ILE A 173 3.98 30.15 -16.12
C ILE A 173 2.55 29.58 -16.12
N ASP A 174 1.70 29.97 -15.17
CA ASP A 174 0.30 29.55 -15.14
C ASP A 174 -0.56 30.42 -16.08
N PHE A 175 -0.25 31.72 -16.21
CA PHE A 175 -1.09 32.70 -16.91
C PHE A 175 -0.33 33.86 -17.56
N ILE A 176 -0.96 34.47 -18.58
CA ILE A 176 -0.60 35.78 -19.13
C ILE A 176 -1.69 36.80 -18.74
N PHE A 177 -1.29 38.03 -18.43
CA PHE A 177 -2.14 39.13 -17.96
C PHE A 177 -2.03 40.34 -18.88
N ASP A 178 -3.15 40.89 -19.35
CA ASP A 178 -3.18 42.02 -20.28
C ASP A 178 -4.23 43.05 -19.83
N ASN A 179 -3.81 44.29 -19.55
CA ASN A 179 -4.66 45.46 -19.25
C ASN A 179 -5.91 45.12 -18.37
N ASP A 180 -5.66 44.67 -17.14
CA ASP A 180 -6.63 44.25 -16.12
C ASP A 180 -7.46 42.97 -16.42
N LYS A 181 -7.14 42.24 -17.51
CA LYS A 181 -7.76 40.96 -17.88
C LYS A 181 -6.76 39.79 -17.86
N LEU A 182 -7.22 38.64 -17.36
CA LEU A 182 -6.54 37.36 -17.59
C LEU A 182 -6.97 36.80 -18.95
N GLN A 183 -6.25 37.15 -20.00
CA GLN A 183 -6.49 36.57 -21.32
C GLN A 183 -5.72 35.26 -21.50
N ARG A 184 -6.45 34.18 -21.80
CA ARG A 184 -5.88 33.06 -22.53
C ARG A 184 -5.74 33.52 -23.99
N ASN A 185 -4.52 33.86 -24.41
CA ASN A 185 -4.26 34.39 -25.75
C ASN A 185 -4.72 33.37 -26.83
N GLU A 186 -5.65 33.78 -27.68
CA GLU A 186 -6.30 32.93 -28.70
C GLU A 186 -5.35 32.59 -29.86
N ASN A 187 -4.18 33.24 -29.97
CA ASN A 187 -3.13 32.90 -30.94
C ASN A 187 -2.33 31.63 -30.58
N PHE A 188 -2.94 30.70 -29.84
CA PHE A 188 -2.43 29.38 -29.50
C PHE A 188 -3.52 28.35 -29.79
N SER A 189 -3.25 27.45 -30.74
CA SER A 189 -4.21 26.50 -31.33
C SER A 189 -5.12 25.79 -30.31
N ASP A 190 -6.42 25.73 -30.62
CA ASP A 190 -7.48 25.20 -29.75
C ASP A 190 -7.24 23.79 -29.22
N ASP A 191 -6.46 22.97 -29.94
CA ASP A 191 -6.02 21.62 -29.53
C ASP A 191 -5.32 21.59 -28.16
N PHE A 192 -4.82 22.74 -27.66
CA PHE A 192 -4.36 22.84 -26.28
C PHE A 192 -5.56 22.88 -25.29
N VAL A 193 -6.22 21.75 -25.11
CA VAL A 193 -7.15 21.54 -23.98
C VAL A 193 -6.33 21.48 -22.69
N LEU A 194 -6.28 22.59 -21.95
CA LEU A 194 -5.82 22.59 -20.56
C LEU A 194 -6.78 21.72 -19.75
N LYS A 195 -6.33 20.50 -19.42
CA LYS A 195 -7.11 19.54 -18.63
C LYS A 195 -7.62 20.18 -17.35
N THR A 196 -8.85 19.83 -16.99
CA THR A 196 -9.68 20.54 -16.02
C THR A 196 -8.98 20.78 -14.69
N TYR A 197 -9.20 21.97 -14.12
CA TYR A 197 -8.63 22.54 -12.89
C TYR A 197 -7.23 23.18 -13.03
N LEU A 198 -7.22 24.52 -13.00
CA LEU A 198 -6.02 25.36 -13.05
C LEU A 198 -5.21 25.31 -11.73
N LYS A 199 -4.16 24.48 -11.74
CA LYS A 199 -2.88 24.62 -11.04
C LYS A 199 -1.90 23.74 -11.82
N LYS A 200 -1.09 24.30 -12.75
CA LYS A 200 -0.19 23.48 -13.59
C LYS A 200 1.24 23.38 -13.06
N LEU A 201 1.46 23.88 -11.85
CA LEU A 201 2.67 23.71 -11.04
C LEU A 201 2.92 22.24 -10.68
N SER A 202 3.43 21.45 -11.63
CA SER A 202 4.24 20.27 -11.30
C SER A 202 5.55 20.78 -10.71
N ALA A 203 5.73 20.60 -9.40
CA ALA A 203 6.93 21.08 -8.71
C ALA A 203 8.23 20.49 -9.31
N ASP A 204 8.11 19.33 -9.96
CA ASP A 204 9.13 18.54 -10.66
C ASP A 204 10.03 19.29 -11.66
N ASN A 205 9.72 20.55 -11.97
CA ASN A 205 10.55 21.39 -12.83
C ASN A 205 11.56 22.27 -12.05
N PHE A 206 11.43 22.44 -10.72
CA PHE A 206 12.18 23.42 -9.91
C PHE A 206 13.26 22.78 -9.03
N TYR A 207 14.54 22.98 -9.36
CA TYR A 207 15.65 22.25 -8.73
C TYR A 207 16.57 23.16 -7.92
N LYS A 208 16.94 22.70 -6.71
CA LYS A 208 17.98 23.30 -5.88
C LYS A 208 18.95 22.26 -5.35
N LEU A 209 20.21 22.36 -5.77
CA LEU A 209 21.28 21.41 -5.43
C LEU A 209 22.36 22.08 -4.62
N ASN A 210 22.81 21.42 -3.55
CA ASN A 210 24.04 21.73 -2.85
C ASN A 210 25.19 20.85 -3.38
N LEU A 211 26.25 21.50 -3.82
CA LEU A 211 27.42 20.89 -4.45
C LEU A 211 28.70 21.11 -3.62
N SER A 212 28.56 21.47 -2.33
CA SER A 212 29.69 21.77 -1.40
C SER A 212 30.69 20.64 -1.17
N GLU A 213 30.36 19.42 -1.57
CA GLU A 213 31.26 18.25 -1.45
C GLU A 213 32.07 18.00 -2.74
N ILE A 214 31.73 18.68 -3.85
CA ILE A 214 32.20 18.40 -5.22
C ILE A 214 32.87 19.62 -5.87
N ILE A 215 32.56 20.85 -5.40
CA ILE A 215 33.04 22.12 -5.97
C ILE A 215 34.16 22.73 -5.10
N ASN A 216 35.21 23.27 -5.71
CA ASN A 216 36.27 23.98 -5.00
C ASN A 216 35.86 25.43 -4.65
N ARG A 217 36.43 25.97 -3.57
CA ARG A 217 36.15 27.34 -3.07
C ARG A 217 36.48 28.49 -4.03
N ASN A 218 37.12 28.20 -5.18
CA ASN A 218 37.51 29.19 -6.18
C ASN A 218 36.55 29.23 -7.39
N GLU A 219 35.54 28.35 -7.42
CA GLU A 219 34.59 28.22 -8.53
C GLU A 219 33.29 28.98 -8.22
N ASN A 220 32.87 29.88 -9.13
CA ASN A 220 31.68 30.73 -8.96
C ASN A 220 30.49 30.32 -9.86
N PHE A 221 30.65 29.31 -10.73
CA PHE A 221 29.62 28.91 -11.70
C PHE A 221 29.65 27.40 -12.02
N VAL A 222 28.51 26.86 -12.42
CA VAL A 222 28.36 25.54 -13.07
C VAL A 222 27.56 25.68 -14.37
N THR A 223 27.61 24.68 -15.25
CA THR A 223 26.75 24.63 -16.45
C THR A 223 25.77 23.47 -16.36
N VAL A 224 24.46 23.77 -16.45
CA VAL A 224 23.39 22.76 -16.46
C VAL A 224 23.20 22.30 -17.90
N ILE A 225 23.74 21.14 -18.24
CA ILE A 225 23.78 20.64 -19.64
C ILE A 225 22.38 20.40 -20.20
N ASN A 226 21.39 20.06 -19.35
CA ASN A 226 20.00 19.90 -19.78
C ASN A 226 19.35 21.19 -20.29
N THR A 227 19.92 22.38 -20.00
CA THR A 227 19.44 23.68 -20.51
C THR A 227 20.54 24.50 -21.18
N ASN A 228 21.77 23.97 -21.26
CA ASN A 228 23.01 24.64 -21.66
C ASN A 228 23.31 25.99 -20.97
N SER A 229 22.60 26.32 -19.88
CA SER A 229 22.71 27.61 -19.21
C SER A 229 23.82 27.61 -18.14
N LYS A 230 24.47 28.77 -17.99
CA LYS A 230 25.50 28.99 -16.96
C LYS A 230 24.82 29.50 -15.70
N LYS A 231 25.01 28.81 -14.57
CA LYS A 231 24.37 29.16 -13.29
C LYS A 231 25.41 29.58 -12.27
N ILE A 232 25.17 30.71 -11.62
CA ILE A 232 26.01 31.22 -10.54
C ILE A 232 25.76 30.41 -9.26
N ILE A 233 26.83 30.09 -8.55
CA ILE A 233 26.81 29.36 -7.28
C ILE A 233 26.72 30.38 -6.14
N ASP A 234 25.88 30.12 -5.12
CA ASP A 234 25.85 30.94 -3.91
C ASP A 234 26.91 30.54 -2.86
N LYS A 235 27.07 31.36 -1.81
CA LYS A 235 28.05 31.14 -0.72
C LYS A 235 27.93 29.78 -0.01
N ASP A 236 26.75 29.14 -0.09
CA ASP A 236 26.46 27.85 0.54
C ASP A 236 26.74 26.69 -0.44
N PHE A 237 27.38 26.99 -1.57
CA PHE A 237 27.64 26.11 -2.72
C PHE A 237 26.35 25.53 -3.32
N CYS A 238 25.26 26.31 -3.33
CA CYS A 238 24.00 25.90 -3.94
C CYS A 238 23.81 26.51 -5.33
N VAL A 239 23.34 25.68 -6.26
CA VAL A 239 22.84 26.08 -7.58
C VAL A 239 21.32 25.88 -7.64
N ASN A 240 20.63 26.82 -8.25
CA ASN A 240 19.21 26.73 -8.58
C ASN A 240 19.07 26.65 -10.11
N PHE A 241 18.09 25.89 -10.61
CA PHE A 241 17.72 25.90 -12.02
C PHE A 241 16.32 25.32 -12.26
N ILE A 242 15.74 25.63 -13.42
CA ILE A 242 14.51 25.00 -13.89
C ILE A 242 14.82 24.04 -15.06
N LEU A 243 14.16 22.87 -15.10
CA LEU A 243 14.18 21.95 -16.24
C LEU A 243 12.78 21.81 -16.83
N THR A 244 12.61 22.13 -18.12
CA THR A 244 11.34 22.06 -18.83
C THR A 244 11.01 20.69 -19.41
N ASP A 245 12.02 19.86 -19.72
CA ASP A 245 11.86 18.49 -20.26
C ASP A 245 11.70 17.41 -19.18
N ASN A 246 11.77 17.79 -17.90
CA ASN A 246 11.72 16.92 -16.72
C ASN A 246 12.49 15.57 -16.83
N PRO A 247 13.77 15.53 -17.30
CA PRO A 247 14.46 14.29 -17.67
C PRO A 247 14.90 13.45 -16.46
N ASP A 248 14.85 12.12 -16.56
CA ASP A 248 15.18 11.16 -15.48
C ASP A 248 16.57 11.33 -14.85
N THR A 249 17.53 11.87 -15.62
CA THR A 249 18.87 12.21 -15.14
C THR A 249 19.22 13.66 -15.44
N ILE A 250 19.74 14.34 -14.42
CA ILE A 250 20.28 15.70 -14.52
C ILE A 250 21.77 15.61 -14.81
N LYS A 251 22.25 16.43 -15.75
CA LYS A 251 23.65 16.50 -16.20
C LYS A 251 24.20 17.89 -15.92
N ILE A 252 25.28 17.97 -15.15
CA ILE A 252 25.91 19.24 -14.76
C ILE A 252 27.40 19.15 -15.04
N LYS A 253 27.97 20.15 -15.72
CA LYS A 253 29.41 20.32 -15.90
C LYS A 253 29.97 21.14 -14.72
N VAL A 254 30.96 20.58 -14.04
CA VAL A 254 31.74 21.16 -12.93
C VAL A 254 33.22 20.97 -13.28
N ASN A 255 33.97 22.06 -13.41
CA ASN A 255 35.26 22.05 -14.13
C ASN A 255 35.10 21.30 -15.46
N ASP A 256 36.00 20.38 -15.82
CA ASP A 256 35.85 19.53 -17.01
C ASP A 256 35.05 18.22 -16.81
N SER A 257 34.59 17.96 -15.59
CA SER A 257 33.82 16.76 -15.24
C SER A 257 32.32 16.94 -15.49
N VAL A 258 31.67 15.88 -15.99
CA VAL A 258 30.20 15.84 -16.18
C VAL A 258 29.57 14.89 -15.16
N LEU A 259 28.89 15.47 -14.17
CA LEU A 259 28.11 14.74 -13.18
C LEU A 259 26.78 14.29 -13.80
N LYS A 260 26.38 13.03 -13.55
CA LYS A 260 25.08 12.47 -13.93
C LYS A 260 24.33 12.10 -12.65
N LEU A 261 23.24 12.81 -12.35
CA LEU A 261 22.47 12.66 -11.13
C LEU A 261 21.15 11.95 -11.46
N SER A 262 20.83 10.85 -10.78
CA SER A 262 19.54 10.17 -10.95
C SER A 262 18.46 10.82 -10.08
N LYS A 263 17.26 11.01 -10.62
CA LYS A 263 16.11 11.58 -9.89
C LYS A 263 15.23 10.54 -9.19
N THR A 264 15.56 9.25 -9.20
CA THR A 264 14.61 8.16 -8.82
C THR A 264 13.94 8.34 -7.45
N ASP A 265 14.63 8.89 -6.45
CA ASP A 265 14.10 9.15 -5.09
C ASP A 265 13.81 10.65 -4.82
N TRP A 266 13.84 11.50 -5.85
CA TRP A 266 13.69 12.95 -5.73
C TRP A 266 12.22 13.37 -5.73
N VAL A 267 11.72 13.77 -4.57
CA VAL A 267 10.51 14.60 -4.47
C VAL A 267 10.95 16.07 -4.53
N ILE A 268 10.31 16.83 -5.39
CA ILE A 268 10.70 18.20 -5.76
C ILE A 268 9.57 19.13 -5.24
N PRO A 269 9.85 20.35 -4.72
CA PRO A 269 11.06 21.16 -4.82
C PRO A 269 11.87 21.15 -3.51
N PHE A 270 12.27 19.97 -3.04
CA PHE A 270 13.07 19.84 -1.83
C PHE A 270 14.56 20.08 -2.13
N ASN A 271 15.34 20.49 -1.13
CA ASN A 271 16.78 20.74 -1.31
C ASN A 271 17.58 19.42 -1.36
N TYR A 272 18.38 19.20 -2.41
CA TYR A 272 19.22 18.00 -2.56
C TYR A 272 20.71 18.29 -2.38
N LYS A 273 21.40 17.49 -1.56
CA LYS A 273 22.86 17.51 -1.42
C LYS A 273 23.42 16.33 -2.19
N ILE A 274 24.42 16.60 -3.02
CA ILE A 274 25.06 15.61 -3.89
C ILE A 274 26.45 15.29 -3.33
N LYS A 275 26.80 14.00 -3.33
CA LYS A 275 28.13 13.50 -2.95
C LYS A 275 29.01 13.22 -4.16
N ASN A 276 30.30 12.99 -3.90
CA ASN A 276 31.30 12.62 -4.92
C ASN A 276 31.05 11.28 -5.65
N ASP A 277 30.22 10.39 -5.09
CA ASP A 277 29.77 9.16 -5.77
C ASP A 277 28.55 9.37 -6.69
N GLY A 278 28.07 10.61 -6.83
CA GLY A 278 26.86 10.97 -7.57
C GLY A 278 25.55 10.69 -6.82
N SER A 279 25.60 10.10 -5.61
CA SER A 279 24.41 9.90 -4.78
C SER A 279 23.90 11.20 -4.19
N SER A 280 22.59 11.25 -3.98
CA SER A 280 21.83 12.44 -3.61
C SER A 280 20.96 12.19 -2.38
N PHE A 281 20.91 13.12 -1.44
CA PHE A 281 20.00 13.05 -0.29
C PHE A 281 19.39 14.41 0.03
N ARG A 282 18.18 14.42 0.59
CA ARG A 282 17.51 15.66 1.02
C ARG A 282 18.21 16.23 2.24
N TYR A 283 18.48 17.54 2.26
CA TYR A 283 19.24 18.19 3.32
C TYR A 283 18.61 19.49 3.82
N GLY A 284 19.08 19.94 4.99
CA GLY A 284 18.57 21.13 5.67
C GLY A 284 17.17 20.93 6.25
N ASN A 285 16.56 22.03 6.65
CA ASN A 285 15.23 22.04 7.20
C ASN A 285 14.22 22.09 6.05
N TRP A 286 13.41 21.05 5.96
CA TRP A 286 12.25 20.98 5.08
C TRP A 286 11.11 20.33 5.83
N ILE A 287 9.88 20.61 5.41
CA ILE A 287 8.69 19.92 5.91
C ILE A 287 8.05 19.23 4.71
N GLU A 288 7.88 17.92 4.80
CA GLU A 288 7.18 17.12 3.80
C GLU A 288 5.82 16.73 4.36
N PHE A 289 4.74 17.07 3.63
CA PHE A 289 3.43 16.47 3.88
C PHE A 289 3.46 15.03 3.37
N ARG A 290 3.65 14.07 4.29
CA ARG A 290 3.87 12.64 4.00
C ARG A 290 2.65 11.96 3.36
N ARG A 291 1.47 12.53 3.55
CA ARG A 291 0.19 12.04 3.01
C ARG A 291 -0.37 13.11 2.07
N PRO A 292 -0.37 12.88 0.73
CA PRO A 292 -1.00 13.80 -0.19
C PRO A 292 -2.51 13.84 0.09
N PHE A 293 -3.06 15.04 0.09
CA PHE A 293 -4.43 15.31 0.49
C PHE A 293 -5.29 15.63 -0.73
N ALA A 294 -6.59 15.31 -0.65
CA ALA A 294 -7.54 15.79 -1.64
C ALA A 294 -7.80 17.28 -1.40
N ARG A 295 -7.47 18.15 -2.39
CA ARG A 295 -7.73 19.60 -2.35
C ARG A 295 -9.22 19.97 -2.18
N LYS A 296 -10.11 19.00 -2.34
CA LYS A 296 -11.54 19.08 -1.99
C LYS A 296 -11.92 17.86 -1.15
N THR A 297 -12.73 18.07 -0.12
CA THR A 297 -13.24 17.00 0.78
C THR A 297 -14.68 17.30 1.19
N ASN A 298 -15.42 16.29 1.65
CA ASN A 298 -16.68 16.42 2.40
C ASN A 298 -16.56 15.84 3.83
N ASN A 299 -15.38 15.36 4.21
CA ASN A 299 -15.04 14.99 5.58
C ASN A 299 -14.48 16.21 6.31
N ASN A 300 -15.11 16.59 7.41
CA ASN A 300 -14.76 17.74 8.25
C ASN A 300 -13.61 17.47 9.24
N VAL A 301 -12.98 16.29 9.16
CA VAL A 301 -11.78 15.93 9.93
C VAL A 301 -10.68 15.51 8.97
N TYR A 302 -9.45 16.02 9.19
CA TYR A 302 -8.28 15.68 8.40
C TYR A 302 -7.07 15.33 9.28
N ASN A 303 -6.36 14.26 8.94
CA ASN A 303 -5.16 13.79 9.65
C ASN A 303 -3.90 14.24 8.91
N LEU A 304 -3.36 15.40 9.28
CA LEU A 304 -2.13 15.92 8.68
C LEU A 304 -0.92 15.19 9.26
N LEU A 305 -0.13 14.54 8.39
CA LEU A 305 1.15 13.92 8.71
C LEU A 305 2.28 14.68 8.00
N CYS A 306 3.22 15.17 8.79
CA CYS A 306 4.40 15.90 8.36
C CYS A 306 5.67 15.13 8.72
N ARG A 307 6.78 15.43 8.03
CA ARG A 307 8.14 15.00 8.40
C ARG A 307 9.13 16.14 8.23
N THR A 308 10.08 16.25 9.17
CA THR A 308 11.23 17.16 9.11
C THR A 308 12.46 16.50 9.75
N ILE A 309 13.56 17.23 9.95
CA ILE A 309 14.75 16.70 10.62
C ILE A 309 14.58 16.65 12.14
N TYR A 310 15.09 15.59 12.78
CA TYR A 310 15.05 15.44 14.23
C TYR A 310 16.36 15.88 14.91
N PRO A 311 16.32 16.58 16.06
CA PRO A 311 15.14 17.20 16.67
C PRO A 311 14.94 18.62 16.16
N SER A 312 13.66 18.98 15.95
CA SER A 312 13.20 20.34 15.66
C SER A 312 12.03 20.67 16.60
N LYS A 313 11.85 21.94 16.97
CA LYS A 313 10.56 22.40 17.51
C LYS A 313 9.59 22.50 16.35
N VAL A 314 8.40 21.91 16.46
CA VAL A 314 7.43 21.83 15.36
C VAL A 314 6.03 22.27 15.78
N LYS A 315 5.30 22.87 14.83
CA LYS A 315 3.92 23.35 15.00
C LYS A 315 3.02 22.90 13.86
N ILE A 316 1.74 22.69 14.12
CA ILE A 316 0.69 22.50 13.10
C ILE A 316 -0.51 23.39 13.42
N ASN A 317 -0.82 24.33 12.51
CA ASN A 317 -1.75 25.44 12.70
C ASN A 317 -1.48 26.13 14.06
N ASN A 318 -0.27 26.68 14.21
CA ASN A 318 0.30 27.37 15.39
C ASN A 318 0.53 26.52 16.67
N ASP A 319 -0.26 25.47 16.90
CA ASP A 319 -0.12 24.59 18.07
C ASP A 319 1.16 23.73 18.00
N GLU A 320 1.89 23.62 19.11
CA GLU A 320 3.07 22.78 19.22
C GLU A 320 2.70 21.29 19.32
N VAL A 321 3.45 20.43 18.61
CA VAL A 321 3.19 18.99 18.53
C VAL A 321 4.45 18.16 18.76
N LYS A 322 4.28 16.90 19.17
CA LYS A 322 5.38 15.95 19.38
C LYS A 322 6.05 15.60 18.04
N ILE A 323 7.36 15.83 17.95
CA ILE A 323 8.22 15.24 16.92
C ILE A 323 8.81 13.92 17.44
N TYR A 324 8.80 12.90 16.57
CA TYR A 324 9.36 11.57 16.83
C TYR A 324 10.77 11.47 16.23
N LYS A 325 11.61 10.54 16.70
CA LYS A 325 13.01 10.42 16.22
C LYS A 325 13.13 10.13 14.72
N THR A 326 12.11 9.53 14.09
CA THR A 326 12.04 9.33 12.63
C THR A 326 11.83 10.63 11.84
N GLY A 327 11.59 11.74 12.55
CA GLY A 327 11.34 13.08 12.01
C GLY A 327 9.86 13.41 11.79
N ILE A 328 8.95 12.46 12.02
CA ILE A 328 7.52 12.67 11.81
C ILE A 328 6.89 13.49 12.93
N PHE A 329 5.82 14.21 12.59
CA PHE A 329 4.92 14.91 13.50
C PHE A 329 3.55 15.06 12.83
N PHE A 330 2.46 15.08 13.60
CA PHE A 330 1.11 15.04 13.04
C PHE A 330 0.07 15.69 13.95
N LYS A 331 -1.09 16.01 13.38
CA LYS A 331 -2.25 16.56 14.09
C LYS A 331 -3.55 16.18 13.38
N LYS A 332 -4.60 15.90 14.17
CA LYS A 332 -5.99 15.83 13.68
C LYS A 332 -6.55 17.25 13.64
N ILE A 333 -7.02 17.67 12.48
CA ILE A 333 -7.46 19.04 12.18
C ILE A 333 -8.95 19.01 11.82
N ASN A 334 -9.75 19.81 12.50
CA ASN A 334 -11.15 20.02 12.16
C ASN A 334 -11.23 21.10 11.07
N LEU A 335 -12.00 20.83 10.02
CA LEU A 335 -12.20 21.72 8.87
C LEU A 335 -13.57 22.41 8.96
N VAL A 336 -13.62 23.69 8.63
CA VAL A 336 -14.86 24.47 8.46
C VAL A 336 -15.27 24.51 7.00
N VAL A 337 -16.57 24.66 6.70
CA VAL A 337 -17.06 24.69 5.31
C VAL A 337 -16.46 25.90 4.57
N GLY A 338 -15.89 25.67 3.39
CA GLY A 338 -15.05 26.64 2.68
C GLY A 338 -13.57 26.26 2.69
N LEU A 339 -12.72 27.27 2.48
CA LEU A 339 -11.27 27.08 2.31
C LEU A 339 -10.55 27.04 3.66
N ASN A 340 -9.81 25.96 3.91
CA ASN A 340 -9.05 25.74 5.14
C ASN A 340 -7.55 25.78 4.82
N LYS A 341 -6.80 26.65 5.52
CA LYS A 341 -5.33 26.70 5.44
C LYS A 341 -4.74 25.63 6.38
N LEU A 342 -3.84 24.79 5.85
CA LEU A 342 -3.03 23.86 6.62
C LEU A 342 -1.60 24.40 6.66
N LYS A 343 -1.07 24.65 7.86
CA LYS A 343 0.29 25.17 8.07
C LYS A 343 1.07 24.24 8.98
N ALA A 344 2.28 23.88 8.57
CA ALA A 344 3.28 23.25 9.44
C ALA A 344 4.52 24.14 9.55
N GLU A 345 5.15 24.14 10.72
CA GLU A 345 6.41 24.86 10.96
C GLU A 345 7.43 23.97 11.67
N ALA A 346 8.71 24.23 11.43
CA ALA A 346 9.85 23.52 12.03
C ALA A 346 11.01 24.49 12.29
N ILE A 347 11.64 24.39 13.48
CA ILE A 347 12.84 25.14 13.86
C ILE A 347 13.88 24.14 14.38
N ASP A 348 15.05 24.06 13.74
CA ASP A 348 16.12 23.13 14.16
C ASP A 348 16.91 23.62 15.38
N ARG A 349 17.89 22.80 15.81
CA ARG A 349 18.89 23.14 16.83
C ARG A 349 19.75 24.39 16.52
N LYS A 350 19.76 24.90 15.30
CA LYS A 350 20.52 26.09 14.88
C LYS A 350 19.66 27.34 14.78
N GLY A 351 18.35 27.24 15.03
CA GLY A 351 17.40 28.35 14.87
C GLY A 351 16.94 28.60 13.43
N ASN A 352 17.29 27.72 12.48
CA ASN A 352 16.78 27.81 11.11
C ASN A 352 15.29 27.51 11.11
N HIS A 353 14.46 28.45 10.65
CA HIS A 353 13.01 28.28 10.56
C HIS A 353 12.60 27.77 9.17
N SER A 354 11.58 26.92 9.12
CA SER A 354 10.97 26.43 7.89
C SER A 354 9.47 26.30 8.08
N ILE A 355 8.74 26.60 7.01
CA ILE A 355 7.28 26.64 6.96
C ILE A 355 6.86 25.90 5.69
N TYR A 356 5.79 25.13 5.78
CA TYR A 356 5.07 24.59 4.63
C TYR A 356 3.58 24.86 4.82
N GLU A 357 2.93 25.38 3.79
CA GLU A 357 1.49 25.70 3.77
C GLU A 357 0.79 24.99 2.59
N ASP A 358 -0.49 24.64 2.73
CA ASP A 358 -1.36 24.24 1.61
C ASP A 358 -2.85 24.42 1.99
N GLU A 359 -3.76 24.16 1.07
CA GLU A 359 -5.18 24.52 1.21
C GLU A 359 -6.16 23.38 0.90
N VAL A 360 -7.19 23.21 1.74
CA VAL A 360 -8.26 22.21 1.60
C VAL A 360 -9.63 22.88 1.57
N LEU A 361 -10.37 22.70 0.48
CA LEU A 361 -11.77 23.11 0.38
C LEU A 361 -12.69 22.03 0.98
N LEU A 362 -13.26 22.28 2.16
CA LEU A 362 -14.38 21.48 2.66
C LEU A 362 -15.65 21.93 1.94
N LEU A 363 -16.18 21.07 1.09
CA LEU A 363 -17.52 21.24 0.54
C LEU A 363 -18.57 20.93 1.61
N PRO A 364 -19.72 21.63 1.64
CA PRO A 364 -20.82 21.21 2.48
C PRO A 364 -21.22 19.77 2.09
N LYS A 365 -21.54 18.95 3.09
CA LYS A 365 -22.16 17.64 2.83
C LYS A 365 -23.50 17.92 2.15
N GLN A 366 -23.60 17.59 0.86
CA GLN A 366 -24.87 17.59 0.16
C GLN A 366 -25.81 16.63 0.90
N GLU A 367 -27.06 17.05 1.09
CA GLU A 367 -28.11 16.15 1.54
C GLU A 367 -28.20 14.98 0.57
N GLU A 368 -28.33 13.77 1.08
CA GLU A 368 -28.54 12.60 0.25
C GLU A 368 -29.97 12.67 -0.31
N LYS A 369 -30.11 13.35 -1.45
CA LYS A 369 -31.31 13.30 -2.29
C LYS A 369 -31.76 11.84 -2.40
N ILE A 370 -33.08 11.61 -2.34
CA ILE A 370 -33.67 10.30 -2.65
C ILE A 370 -33.08 9.87 -4.00
N GLN A 371 -32.22 8.85 -3.95
CA GLN A 371 -31.61 8.35 -5.17
C GLN A 371 -32.73 7.69 -5.99
N PRO A 372 -32.79 7.92 -7.32
CA PRO A 372 -33.68 7.15 -8.18
C PRO A 372 -33.39 5.66 -8.02
N LEU A 373 -34.30 4.79 -8.46
CA LEU A 373 -34.04 3.36 -8.44
C LEU A 373 -32.72 3.06 -9.18
N ALA A 374 -31.78 2.46 -8.47
CA ALA A 374 -30.43 2.15 -8.92
C ALA A 374 -30.02 0.77 -8.38
N ILE A 375 -29.30 0.01 -9.19
CA ILE A 375 -28.66 -1.26 -8.81
C ILE A 375 -27.15 -1.03 -8.86
N ASP A 376 -26.45 -1.37 -7.79
CA ASP A 376 -25.00 -1.34 -7.72
C ASP A 376 -24.45 -2.57 -8.45
N GLU A 377 -24.03 -2.40 -9.71
CA GLU A 377 -23.49 -3.48 -10.54
C GLU A 377 -22.24 -4.14 -9.94
N SER A 378 -21.51 -3.48 -9.04
CA SER A 378 -20.31 -4.05 -8.39
C SER A 378 -20.65 -5.05 -7.27
N SER A 379 -21.89 -5.03 -6.79
CA SER A 379 -22.40 -5.89 -5.71
C SER A 379 -23.16 -7.14 -6.18
N ILE A 380 -23.30 -7.33 -7.49
CA ILE A 380 -24.08 -8.43 -8.07
C ILE A 380 -23.35 -9.76 -7.84
N SER A 381 -24.06 -10.73 -7.26
CA SER A 381 -23.64 -12.11 -7.10
C SER A 381 -24.67 -13.07 -7.74
N PRO A 382 -24.23 -14.11 -8.48
CA PRO A 382 -22.84 -14.41 -8.82
C PRO A 382 -22.24 -13.40 -9.82
N ASN A 383 -20.96 -13.10 -9.63
CA ASN A 383 -20.11 -12.28 -10.49
C ASN A 383 -19.29 -13.11 -11.52
N GLU A 384 -19.37 -14.44 -11.42
CA GLU A 384 -18.65 -15.40 -12.25
C GLU A 384 -19.62 -16.41 -12.89
N ASN A 385 -19.20 -17.07 -13.98
CA ASN A 385 -20.01 -18.12 -14.61
C ASN A 385 -19.98 -19.38 -13.73
N LEU A 386 -21.15 -19.98 -13.52
CA LEU A 386 -21.30 -21.17 -12.65
C LEU A 386 -21.72 -22.39 -13.47
N THR A 387 -21.24 -23.57 -13.08
CA THR A 387 -21.80 -24.86 -13.51
C THR A 387 -22.05 -25.71 -12.28
N LEU A 388 -23.31 -26.10 -12.03
CA LEU A 388 -23.77 -26.75 -10.80
C LEU A 388 -24.61 -28.00 -11.09
N THR A 389 -25.00 -28.75 -10.06
CA THR A 389 -25.91 -29.89 -10.15
C THR A 389 -27.36 -29.51 -9.80
N LYS A 390 -28.33 -30.37 -10.14
CA LYS A 390 -29.73 -30.21 -9.70
C LYS A 390 -29.95 -30.29 -8.18
N ASN A 391 -28.98 -30.82 -7.43
CA ASN A 391 -29.04 -30.92 -5.98
C ASN A 391 -28.56 -29.63 -5.28
N ASP A 392 -27.93 -28.72 -6.02
CA ASP A 392 -27.44 -27.46 -5.49
C ASP A 392 -28.55 -26.40 -5.39
N PHE A 393 -28.25 -25.33 -4.67
CA PHE A 393 -28.98 -24.07 -4.72
C PHE A 393 -28.04 -22.97 -5.22
N ILE A 394 -28.61 -21.91 -5.79
CA ILE A 394 -27.89 -20.68 -6.11
C ILE A 394 -28.38 -19.54 -5.21
N VAL A 395 -27.46 -18.73 -4.70
CA VAL A 395 -27.78 -17.46 -4.03
C VAL A 395 -27.53 -16.34 -5.03
N VAL A 396 -28.60 -15.65 -5.44
CA VAL A 396 -28.51 -14.47 -6.29
C VAL A 396 -28.75 -13.24 -5.41
N SER A 397 -27.89 -12.23 -5.49
CA SER A 397 -28.02 -11.02 -4.69
C SER A 397 -27.45 -9.77 -5.37
N PHE A 398 -27.93 -8.61 -4.96
CA PHE A 398 -27.45 -7.29 -5.39
C PHE A 398 -27.80 -6.23 -4.35
N ASN A 399 -27.01 -5.16 -4.26
CA ASN A 399 -27.39 -3.94 -3.56
C ASN A 399 -28.16 -3.00 -4.49
N GLY A 400 -29.13 -2.28 -3.95
CA GLY A 400 -29.85 -1.23 -4.68
C GLY A 400 -30.28 -0.08 -3.78
N SER A 401 -31.04 0.85 -4.35
CA SER A 401 -31.67 1.97 -3.62
C SER A 401 -32.43 1.46 -2.38
N LYS A 402 -32.34 2.24 -1.29
CA LYS A 402 -32.69 1.77 0.05
C LYS A 402 -34.20 1.58 0.27
N SER A 403 -34.57 0.52 0.99
CA SER A 403 -35.93 0.17 1.43
C SER A 403 -36.98 0.04 0.30
N GLN A 404 -36.54 -0.45 -0.86
CA GLN A 404 -37.36 -0.77 -2.05
C GLN A 404 -37.72 -2.28 -2.11
N LYS A 405 -38.46 -2.74 -3.13
CA LYS A 405 -38.79 -4.16 -3.37
C LYS A 405 -37.84 -4.77 -4.42
N GLY A 406 -37.25 -5.94 -4.15
CA GLY A 406 -36.35 -6.63 -5.09
C GLY A 406 -36.86 -8.01 -5.53
N PHE A 407 -36.64 -8.37 -6.79
CA PHE A 407 -37.02 -9.66 -7.37
C PHE A 407 -35.95 -10.19 -8.34
N ILE A 408 -35.90 -11.52 -8.52
CA ILE A 408 -35.09 -12.22 -9.52
C ILE A 408 -36.00 -12.99 -10.47
N GLU A 409 -35.93 -12.68 -11.77
CA GLU A 409 -36.56 -13.44 -12.84
C GLU A 409 -35.52 -14.39 -13.47
N VAL A 410 -35.84 -15.68 -13.56
CA VAL A 410 -34.95 -16.73 -14.07
C VAL A 410 -35.33 -17.08 -15.50
N LEU A 411 -34.40 -16.95 -16.44
CA LEU A 411 -34.59 -17.20 -17.87
C LEU A 411 -33.80 -18.46 -18.30
N PRO A 412 -34.36 -19.39 -19.10
CA PRO A 412 -35.62 -19.29 -19.84
C PRO A 412 -36.88 -19.73 -19.06
N LEU A 413 -36.77 -20.09 -17.78
CA LEU A 413 -37.88 -20.60 -16.96
C LEU A 413 -39.05 -19.61 -16.77
N ASN A 414 -38.83 -18.31 -16.99
CA ASN A 414 -39.78 -17.21 -16.78
C ASN A 414 -40.40 -17.19 -15.36
N LYS A 415 -39.64 -17.70 -14.37
CA LYS A 415 -40.07 -17.85 -12.97
C LYS A 415 -39.44 -16.76 -12.12
N THR A 416 -40.28 -16.01 -11.40
CA THR A 416 -39.86 -14.86 -10.59
C THR A 416 -39.86 -15.19 -9.10
N TYR A 417 -38.81 -14.78 -8.40
CA TYR A 417 -38.58 -15.01 -6.98
C TYR A 417 -38.43 -13.69 -6.22
N ASN A 418 -39.08 -13.57 -5.07
CA ASN A 418 -38.99 -12.39 -4.21
C ASN A 418 -37.65 -12.39 -3.44
N CYS A 419 -36.96 -11.26 -3.40
CA CYS A 419 -35.75 -11.11 -2.59
C CYS A 419 -36.10 -10.80 -1.13
N GLN A 420 -35.33 -11.36 -0.21
CA GLN A 420 -35.26 -10.90 1.18
C GLN A 420 -34.38 -9.63 1.22
N PRO A 421 -34.92 -8.49 1.72
CA PRO A 421 -34.16 -7.26 1.87
C PRO A 421 -33.38 -7.23 3.19
N LYS A 422 -32.18 -6.62 3.15
CA LYS A 422 -31.36 -6.34 4.32
C LYS A 422 -30.77 -4.93 4.19
N ASP A 423 -31.29 -4.00 4.99
CA ASP A 423 -30.87 -2.60 4.92
C ASP A 423 -29.42 -2.43 5.44
N LEU A 424 -28.64 -1.70 4.65
CA LEU A 424 -27.27 -1.26 4.97
C LEU A 424 -27.29 0.26 5.28
N SER A 425 -26.11 0.86 5.46
CA SER A 425 -26.01 2.30 5.73
C SER A 425 -26.64 3.14 4.61
N LYS A 426 -26.22 2.94 3.35
CA LYS A 426 -26.60 3.74 2.18
C LYS A 426 -27.48 3.04 1.14
N SER A 427 -27.74 1.75 1.30
CA SER A 427 -28.38 0.88 0.30
C SER A 427 -29.14 -0.24 1.00
N THR A 428 -29.87 -1.06 0.23
CA THR A 428 -30.44 -2.33 0.71
C THR A 428 -29.85 -3.46 -0.10
N GLN A 429 -29.38 -4.51 0.58
CA GLN A 429 -29.00 -5.77 -0.06
C GLN A 429 -30.25 -6.62 -0.29
N TYR A 430 -30.48 -7.00 -1.54
CA TYR A 430 -31.53 -7.91 -1.97
C TYR A 430 -30.90 -9.28 -2.23
N SER A 431 -31.47 -10.34 -1.65
CA SER A 431 -30.94 -11.70 -1.83
C SER A 431 -32.05 -12.76 -1.89
N VAL A 432 -31.84 -13.81 -2.66
CA VAL A 432 -32.71 -15.00 -2.66
C VAL A 432 -31.90 -16.26 -2.95
N GLN A 433 -32.28 -17.36 -2.29
CA GLN A 433 -31.75 -18.69 -2.49
C GLN A 433 -32.75 -19.50 -3.34
N ILE A 434 -32.31 -20.03 -4.47
CA ILE A 434 -33.15 -20.73 -5.44
C ILE A 434 -32.64 -22.17 -5.61
N PRO A 435 -33.47 -23.21 -5.40
CA PRO A 435 -33.07 -24.60 -5.66
C PRO A 435 -33.02 -24.89 -7.16
N LEU A 436 -32.05 -25.69 -7.60
CA LEU A 436 -31.81 -25.97 -9.02
C LEU A 436 -32.54 -27.22 -9.56
N THR A 437 -33.43 -27.82 -8.76
CA THR A 437 -34.15 -29.06 -9.09
C THR A 437 -35.00 -28.97 -10.36
N GLU A 438 -35.64 -27.83 -10.59
CA GLU A 438 -36.52 -27.55 -11.74
C GLU A 438 -35.75 -27.07 -12.99
N PHE A 439 -34.43 -26.86 -12.90
CA PHE A 439 -33.68 -26.16 -13.95
C PHE A 439 -33.30 -27.11 -15.11
N PRO A 440 -33.30 -26.63 -16.37
CA PRO A 440 -32.91 -27.43 -17.53
C PRO A 440 -31.41 -27.77 -17.49
N GLU A 441 -31.06 -29.00 -17.90
CA GLU A 441 -29.67 -29.46 -17.96
C GLU A 441 -29.00 -29.06 -19.27
N ASN A 442 -27.71 -28.71 -19.19
CA ASN A 442 -26.84 -28.26 -20.28
C ASN A 442 -27.26 -26.95 -21.00
N GLU A 443 -28.33 -26.29 -20.56
CA GLU A 443 -28.70 -24.95 -21.02
C GLU A 443 -27.93 -23.83 -20.29
N LYS A 444 -28.01 -22.60 -20.82
CA LYS A 444 -27.53 -21.38 -20.16
C LYS A 444 -28.68 -20.63 -19.52
N ILE A 445 -28.73 -20.67 -18.20
CA ILE A 445 -29.66 -19.90 -17.38
C ILE A 445 -29.08 -18.50 -17.13
N SER A 446 -29.93 -17.50 -17.33
CA SER A 446 -29.64 -16.08 -17.06
C SER A 446 -30.58 -15.53 -15.99
N PHE A 447 -30.10 -14.60 -15.18
CA PHE A 447 -30.89 -13.96 -14.12
C PHE A 447 -31.13 -12.49 -14.46
N LYS A 448 -32.38 -12.06 -14.36
CA LYS A 448 -32.82 -10.67 -14.55
C LYS A 448 -33.24 -10.11 -13.18
N LEU A 449 -32.39 -9.24 -12.65
CA LEU A 449 -32.66 -8.46 -11.45
C LEU A 449 -33.76 -7.45 -11.74
N ILE A 450 -34.68 -7.28 -10.79
CA ILE A 450 -35.73 -6.28 -10.80
C ILE A 450 -35.67 -5.52 -9.48
N LEU A 451 -35.54 -4.19 -9.53
CA LEU A 451 -35.74 -3.32 -8.37
C LEU A 451 -36.99 -2.47 -8.66
N GLN A 452 -37.96 -2.51 -7.75
CA GLN A 452 -39.26 -1.85 -7.85
C GLN A 452 -39.43 -0.89 -6.66
N SER A 453 -39.98 0.29 -6.93
CA SER A 453 -40.29 1.27 -5.89
C SER A 453 -41.29 0.70 -4.86
N SER A 454 -41.02 0.94 -3.57
CA SER A 454 -41.92 0.54 -2.49
C SER A 454 -43.17 1.42 -2.40
N THR A 455 -43.16 2.60 -3.03
CA THR A 455 -44.29 3.55 -3.06
C THR A 455 -45.03 3.60 -4.40
N ASN A 456 -44.40 3.19 -5.52
CA ASN A 456 -45.00 3.19 -6.86
C ASN A 456 -44.72 1.88 -7.60
N GLU A 457 -45.73 1.02 -7.73
CA GLU A 457 -45.53 -0.32 -8.33
C GLU A 457 -45.25 -0.31 -9.84
N ASN A 458 -45.44 0.83 -10.52
CA ASN A 458 -45.09 1.00 -11.93
C ASN A 458 -43.62 1.43 -12.13
N GLU A 459 -42.96 1.95 -11.09
CA GLU A 459 -41.56 2.38 -11.16
C GLU A 459 -40.63 1.18 -10.89
N LYS A 460 -39.97 0.70 -11.95
CA LYS A 460 -39.04 -0.44 -11.89
C LYS A 460 -37.82 -0.21 -12.77
N ILE A 461 -36.67 -0.69 -12.32
CA ILE A 461 -35.47 -0.87 -13.15
C ILE A 461 -35.09 -2.35 -13.24
N TYR A 462 -34.36 -2.68 -14.29
CA TYR A 462 -34.01 -4.06 -14.64
C TYR A 462 -32.52 -4.18 -14.94
N LYS A 463 -31.90 -5.27 -14.51
CA LYS A 463 -30.53 -5.61 -14.90
C LYS A 463 -30.37 -7.10 -15.13
N THR A 464 -30.01 -7.51 -16.35
CA THR A 464 -29.64 -8.91 -16.60
C THR A 464 -28.18 -9.13 -16.18
N LEU A 465 -27.91 -10.23 -15.48
CA LEU A 465 -26.55 -10.68 -15.16
C LEU A 465 -25.79 -10.95 -16.47
N LYS A 466 -24.53 -10.53 -16.52
CA LYS A 466 -23.60 -10.86 -17.62
C LYS A 466 -23.15 -12.32 -17.56
N ASN A 467 -23.22 -12.91 -16.37
CA ASN A 467 -22.74 -14.23 -16.05
C ASN A 467 -23.90 -15.23 -16.05
N THR A 468 -23.66 -16.43 -16.58
CA THR A 468 -24.67 -17.49 -16.71
C THR A 468 -24.41 -18.64 -15.75
N LEU A 469 -25.51 -19.27 -15.32
CA LEU A 469 -25.49 -20.60 -14.71
C LEU A 469 -25.74 -21.66 -15.79
N THR A 470 -25.07 -22.80 -15.69
CA THR A 470 -25.47 -24.03 -16.37
C THR A 470 -25.67 -25.14 -15.34
N VAL A 471 -26.75 -25.91 -15.46
CA VAL A 471 -26.98 -27.09 -14.61
C VAL A 471 -26.57 -28.36 -15.37
N LYS A 472 -25.96 -29.32 -14.69
CA LYS A 472 -25.50 -30.60 -15.25
C LYS A 472 -25.83 -31.78 -14.33
N ASN A 473 -25.83 -32.98 -14.91
CA ASN A 473 -25.77 -34.22 -14.16
C ASN A 473 -24.43 -34.35 -13.41
N GLU A 474 -24.40 -34.96 -12.20
CA GLU A 474 -23.15 -35.18 -11.46
C GLU A 474 -22.13 -35.99 -12.28
N ASN A 475 -22.60 -36.88 -13.18
CA ASN A 475 -21.76 -37.73 -14.02
C ASN A 475 -21.21 -37.05 -15.30
N ASP A 476 -21.64 -35.82 -15.61
CA ASP A 476 -21.12 -35.03 -16.75
C ASP A 476 -19.98 -34.06 -16.35
N PHE A 477 -19.56 -34.09 -15.09
CA PHE A 477 -18.37 -33.40 -14.61
C PHE A 477 -17.12 -34.28 -14.82
N PRO A 478 -15.98 -33.70 -15.24
CA PRO A 478 -14.76 -34.46 -15.47
C PRO A 478 -14.12 -34.92 -14.16
N LEU A 479 -13.45 -36.08 -14.19
CA LEU A 479 -12.37 -36.35 -13.26
C LEU A 479 -11.19 -35.45 -13.60
N LEU A 480 -10.49 -34.99 -12.57
CA LEU A 480 -9.34 -34.09 -12.68
C LEU A 480 -8.10 -34.78 -12.13
N ILE A 481 -6.92 -34.37 -12.58
CA ILE A 481 -5.64 -34.81 -12.03
C ILE A 481 -4.76 -33.61 -11.68
N THR A 482 -4.15 -33.57 -10.49
CA THR A 482 -3.26 -32.46 -10.11
C THR A 482 -2.00 -32.46 -10.96
N ASN A 483 -1.69 -31.31 -11.57
CA ASN A 483 -0.62 -31.19 -12.57
C ASN A 483 0.74 -30.75 -11.98
N ASN A 484 0.75 -30.29 -10.72
CA ASN A 484 1.90 -29.75 -9.99
C ASN A 484 1.90 -30.26 -8.54
N ASP A 485 3.04 -30.12 -7.86
CA ASP A 485 3.12 -30.28 -6.41
C ASP A 485 2.70 -29.00 -5.69
N TYR A 486 2.16 -29.16 -4.48
CA TYR A 486 1.56 -28.08 -3.67
C TYR A 486 0.35 -27.40 -4.33
N SER A 487 -0.45 -28.18 -5.06
CA SER A 487 -1.74 -27.77 -5.64
C SER A 487 -2.73 -27.42 -4.52
N LEU A 488 -3.25 -26.19 -4.53
CA LEU A 488 -4.01 -25.64 -3.40
C LEU A 488 -5.46 -26.14 -3.39
N LEU A 489 -5.85 -26.91 -2.37
CA LEU A 489 -7.23 -27.29 -2.10
C LEU A 489 -7.80 -26.40 -0.99
N ALA A 490 -8.77 -25.54 -1.30
CA ALA A 490 -9.42 -24.63 -0.37
C ALA A 490 -10.72 -25.21 0.23
N PHE A 491 -11.11 -24.74 1.41
CA PHE A 491 -12.44 -25.01 2.00
C PHE A 491 -13.57 -24.22 1.34
N THR A 492 -13.27 -23.07 0.74
CA THR A 492 -14.26 -22.10 0.25
C THR A 492 -13.62 -21.12 -0.75
N LEU A 493 -14.44 -20.39 -1.51
CA LEU A 493 -14.03 -19.27 -2.36
C LEU A 493 -14.33 -17.89 -1.73
N ALA A 494 -14.67 -17.84 -0.43
CA ALA A 494 -14.96 -16.59 0.26
C ALA A 494 -13.79 -15.58 0.17
N PRO A 495 -14.05 -14.28 -0.11
CA PRO A 495 -13.02 -13.27 -0.32
C PRO A 495 -12.32 -12.91 0.99
N ILE A 496 -11.16 -13.51 1.24
CA ILE A 496 -10.39 -13.38 2.49
C ILE A 496 -9.00 -12.80 2.16
N ARG A 497 -8.59 -11.76 2.92
CA ARG A 497 -7.37 -10.95 2.67
C ARG A 497 -6.08 -11.77 2.49
N LEU A 498 -5.98 -12.93 3.14
CA LEU A 498 -4.80 -13.80 3.14
C LEU A 498 -4.99 -15.05 2.25
N GLY A 499 -5.94 -15.00 1.32
CA GLY A 499 -6.43 -16.17 0.58
C GLY A 499 -7.36 -17.05 1.41
N ALA A 500 -8.13 -17.89 0.74
CA ALA A 500 -9.06 -18.80 1.38
C ALA A 500 -8.36 -19.81 2.32
N PRO A 501 -8.98 -20.22 3.43
CA PRO A 501 -8.52 -21.32 4.27
C PRO A 501 -8.31 -22.59 3.44
N LEU A 502 -7.14 -23.20 3.57
CA LEU A 502 -6.78 -24.41 2.84
C LEU A 502 -7.15 -25.66 3.64
N ARG A 503 -7.69 -26.65 2.94
CA ARG A 503 -7.79 -28.04 3.39
C ARG A 503 -6.39 -28.67 3.42
N ASN A 504 -5.70 -28.58 2.29
CA ASN A 504 -4.34 -29.13 2.12
C ASN A 504 -3.64 -28.50 0.90
N GLU A 505 -2.33 -28.71 0.79
CA GLU A 505 -1.56 -28.48 -0.45
C GLU A 505 -1.19 -29.86 -1.03
N LEU A 506 -1.94 -30.30 -2.04
CA LEU A 506 -1.86 -31.65 -2.60
C LEU A 506 -0.59 -31.85 -3.45
N PRO A 507 -0.01 -33.07 -3.47
CA PRO A 507 1.05 -33.43 -4.42
C PRO A 507 0.51 -33.58 -5.84
N LYS A 508 1.42 -33.76 -6.80
CA LYS A 508 1.12 -34.05 -8.20
C LYS A 508 0.46 -35.43 -8.37
N ASN A 509 -0.27 -35.60 -9.48
CA ASN A 509 -0.96 -36.83 -9.90
C ASN A 509 -2.08 -37.33 -8.96
N VAL A 510 -2.63 -36.49 -8.09
CA VAL A 510 -3.83 -36.81 -7.28
C VAL A 510 -5.06 -36.73 -8.17
N ILE A 511 -5.89 -37.78 -8.18
CA ILE A 511 -7.16 -37.81 -8.92
C ILE A 511 -8.28 -37.20 -8.05
N LEU A 512 -9.03 -36.26 -8.61
CA LEU A 512 -10.11 -35.52 -7.93
C LEU A 512 -11.43 -35.66 -8.70
N LYS A 513 -12.54 -35.87 -7.99
CA LYS A 513 -13.89 -35.87 -8.57
C LYS A 513 -14.46 -34.46 -8.52
N SER A 514 -14.69 -33.82 -9.67
CA SER A 514 -15.39 -32.53 -9.71
C SER A 514 -16.92 -32.70 -9.72
N ASN A 515 -17.64 -31.73 -9.17
CA ASN A 515 -19.12 -31.65 -9.18
C ASN A 515 -19.63 -30.21 -9.28
N GLY A 516 -18.78 -29.28 -9.71
CA GLY A 516 -19.13 -27.88 -9.89
C GLY A 516 -17.99 -27.08 -10.51
N ILE A 517 -18.32 -25.95 -11.15
CA ILE A 517 -17.37 -24.97 -11.68
C ILE A 517 -17.82 -23.58 -11.21
N PHE A 518 -16.89 -22.80 -10.68
CA PHE A 518 -17.08 -21.46 -10.13
C PHE A 518 -16.01 -20.57 -10.74
N GLY A 519 -16.34 -19.88 -11.85
CA GLY A 519 -15.37 -19.12 -12.62
C GLY A 519 -14.18 -19.98 -13.04
N ASP A 520 -13.01 -19.71 -12.47
CA ASP A 520 -11.76 -20.43 -12.70
C ASP A 520 -11.39 -21.50 -11.66
N TYR A 521 -12.35 -21.89 -10.83
CA TYR A 521 -12.22 -22.99 -9.86
C TYR A 521 -13.14 -24.16 -10.23
N TYR A 522 -12.68 -25.39 -9.97
CA TYR A 522 -13.56 -26.54 -9.82
C TYR A 522 -13.94 -26.72 -8.35
N ARG A 523 -15.18 -27.13 -8.11
CA ARG A 523 -15.62 -27.71 -6.84
C ARG A 523 -15.40 -29.22 -6.89
N ILE A 524 -14.78 -29.74 -5.84
CA ILE A 524 -14.33 -31.13 -5.69
C ILE A 524 -15.20 -31.81 -4.65
N LYS A 525 -15.85 -32.91 -5.02
CA LYS A 525 -16.57 -33.80 -4.09
C LYS A 525 -15.55 -34.74 -3.45
N LEU A 526 -15.39 -34.64 -2.14
CA LEU A 526 -14.45 -35.48 -1.36
C LEU A 526 -15.18 -36.68 -0.72
N ASN A 527 -16.46 -36.51 -0.39
CA ASN A 527 -17.43 -37.58 -0.14
C ASN A 527 -18.87 -37.03 -0.26
N ASP A 528 -19.87 -37.79 0.22
CA ASP A 528 -21.29 -37.38 0.24
C ASP A 528 -21.59 -36.09 1.05
N THR A 529 -20.69 -35.64 1.93
CA THR A 529 -20.89 -34.49 2.84
C THR A 529 -19.78 -33.45 2.83
N GLU A 530 -18.64 -33.73 2.19
CA GLU A 530 -17.47 -32.84 2.20
C GLU A 530 -17.05 -32.46 0.79
N GLU A 531 -16.73 -31.19 0.63
CA GLU A 531 -16.21 -30.60 -0.60
C GLU A 531 -14.97 -29.73 -0.35
N GLY A 532 -14.31 -29.35 -1.44
CA GLY A 532 -13.25 -28.36 -1.48
C GLY A 532 -13.16 -27.71 -2.87
N TYR A 533 -12.30 -26.70 -3.02
CA TYR A 533 -12.18 -25.92 -4.26
C TYR A 533 -10.73 -25.86 -4.73
N ILE A 534 -10.50 -25.97 -6.04
CA ILE A 534 -9.16 -25.94 -6.64
C ILE A 534 -9.17 -25.11 -7.93
N SER A 535 -8.16 -24.25 -8.11
CA SER A 535 -7.99 -23.46 -9.33
C SER A 535 -7.66 -24.35 -10.52
N LYS A 536 -8.21 -24.02 -11.70
CA LYS A 536 -7.93 -24.70 -12.98
C LYS A 536 -6.43 -24.78 -13.30
N GLU A 537 -5.61 -23.84 -12.81
CA GLU A 537 -4.16 -23.86 -13.04
C GLU A 537 -3.46 -25.10 -12.44
N PHE A 538 -4.04 -25.69 -11.38
CA PHE A 538 -3.45 -26.78 -10.60
C PHE A 538 -3.88 -28.18 -11.05
N VAL A 539 -4.74 -28.28 -12.07
CA VAL A 539 -5.36 -29.53 -12.52
C VAL A 539 -5.45 -29.62 -14.05
N ASN A 540 -5.51 -30.84 -14.56
CA ASN A 540 -5.90 -31.14 -15.94
C ASN A 540 -7.18 -31.99 -15.92
N GLU A 541 -8.07 -31.84 -16.91
CA GLU A 541 -9.20 -32.75 -17.10
C GLU A 541 -8.73 -34.12 -17.64
N LEU A 542 -9.29 -35.21 -17.11
CA LEU A 542 -9.09 -36.56 -17.63
C LEU A 542 -10.15 -36.89 -18.70
N PRO A 543 -9.87 -37.81 -19.65
CA PRO A 543 -10.80 -38.15 -20.73
C PRO A 543 -12.19 -38.57 -20.25
N LYS A 544 -13.26 -38.15 -20.94
CA LYS A 544 -14.63 -38.61 -20.61
C LYS A 544 -14.72 -40.13 -20.73
N GLY A 545 -15.29 -40.77 -19.71
CA GLY A 545 -15.32 -42.23 -19.57
C GLY A 545 -14.16 -42.81 -18.75
N THR A 546 -13.21 -42.00 -18.27
CA THR A 546 -12.24 -42.45 -17.26
C THR A 546 -12.99 -42.89 -16.00
N VAL A 547 -12.87 -44.17 -15.64
CA VAL A 547 -13.46 -44.73 -14.42
C VAL A 547 -12.68 -44.25 -13.20
N GLN A 548 -13.37 -43.74 -12.18
CA GLN A 548 -12.70 -43.35 -10.94
C GLN A 548 -12.20 -44.61 -10.21
N PRO A 549 -10.89 -44.73 -9.91
CA PRO A 549 -10.39 -45.83 -9.08
C PRO A 549 -11.01 -45.76 -7.67
N THR A 550 -11.58 -46.87 -7.22
CA THR A 550 -11.96 -47.10 -5.81
C THR A 550 -10.81 -47.80 -5.12
N TYR A 551 -10.28 -47.21 -4.06
CA TYR A 551 -9.09 -47.72 -3.39
C TYR A 551 -9.43 -48.58 -2.18
N PHE A 552 -8.69 -49.67 -2.03
CA PHE A 552 -8.72 -50.54 -0.86
C PHE A 552 -7.39 -50.42 -0.12
N ILE A 553 -7.43 -50.10 1.17
CA ILE A 553 -6.20 -49.86 1.95
C ILE A 553 -5.61 -51.18 2.48
N ASN A 554 -4.33 -51.39 2.18
CA ASN A 554 -3.55 -52.51 2.72
C ASN A 554 -3.03 -52.19 4.13
N PRO A 555 -2.60 -53.20 4.92
CA PRO A 555 -2.11 -53.01 6.29
C PRO A 555 -1.08 -51.90 6.48
N ILE A 556 -1.50 -50.90 7.26
CA ILE A 556 -0.67 -49.80 7.75
C ILE A 556 0.40 -50.35 8.70
N SER A 557 1.61 -49.78 8.67
CA SER A 557 2.66 -50.13 9.63
C SER A 557 3.37 -48.91 10.20
N ALA A 558 3.59 -48.89 11.51
CA ALA A 558 4.49 -47.98 12.21
C ALA A 558 5.84 -48.64 12.49
N PHE A 559 6.94 -47.93 12.24
CA PHE A 559 8.30 -48.35 12.61
C PHE A 559 9.21 -47.15 12.91
N PRO A 560 10.23 -47.29 13.78
CA PRO A 560 11.21 -46.25 14.02
C PRO A 560 12.26 -46.17 12.90
N ASP A 561 12.76 -44.96 12.67
CA ASP A 561 13.93 -44.60 11.88
C ASP A 561 14.88 -43.79 12.78
N SER A 562 16.14 -43.66 12.38
CA SER A 562 17.23 -42.93 13.02
C SER A 562 16.89 -41.52 13.56
N SER A 563 15.92 -40.84 12.95
CA SER A 563 15.53 -39.45 13.29
C SER A 563 14.01 -39.22 13.42
N CYS A 564 13.17 -40.25 13.30
CA CYS A 564 11.71 -40.12 13.35
C CYS A 564 11.01 -41.45 13.58
N ASP A 565 9.78 -41.41 14.09
CA ASP A 565 8.84 -42.52 13.87
C ASP A 565 8.24 -42.38 12.47
N VAL A 566 8.04 -43.49 11.76
CA VAL A 566 7.48 -43.54 10.41
C VAL A 566 6.19 -44.34 10.41
N VAL A 567 5.13 -43.78 9.83
CA VAL A 567 3.93 -44.53 9.42
C VAL A 567 3.94 -44.68 7.91
N ARG A 568 3.88 -45.92 7.45
CA ARG A 568 3.72 -46.30 6.04
C ARG A 568 2.27 -46.68 5.78
N ILE A 569 1.60 -45.88 4.96
CA ILE A 569 0.18 -46.01 4.62
C ILE A 569 0.09 -46.40 3.13
N PRO A 570 -0.10 -47.68 2.78
CA PRO A 570 -0.07 -48.11 1.38
C PRO A 570 -1.28 -47.59 0.59
N TYR A 571 -1.05 -47.17 -0.66
CA TYR A 571 -2.11 -46.82 -1.62
C TYR A 571 -1.74 -47.30 -3.02
N LEU A 572 -2.71 -47.57 -3.89
CA LEU A 572 -2.41 -48.01 -5.26
C LEU A 572 -2.03 -46.84 -6.18
N GLU A 573 -2.69 -45.69 -6.02
CA GLU A 573 -2.45 -44.42 -6.72
C GLU A 573 -2.78 -43.24 -5.76
N ASN A 574 -2.41 -42.01 -6.13
CA ASN A 574 -2.50 -40.84 -5.24
C ASN A 574 -3.97 -40.39 -5.02
N VAL A 575 -4.44 -40.45 -3.77
CA VAL A 575 -5.76 -39.99 -3.33
C VAL A 575 -5.76 -38.55 -2.78
N PRO A 576 -6.89 -37.83 -2.79
CA PRO A 576 -7.03 -36.61 -2.00
C PRO A 576 -7.01 -36.92 -0.50
N TYR A 577 -6.33 -36.08 0.27
CA TYR A 577 -6.22 -36.23 1.73
C TYR A 577 -6.14 -34.88 2.46
N ASP A 578 -6.48 -34.88 3.75
CA ASP A 578 -6.19 -33.79 4.70
C ASP A 578 -5.24 -34.27 5.79
N VAL A 579 -4.67 -33.32 6.54
CA VAL A 579 -3.95 -33.57 7.80
C VAL A 579 -4.40 -32.58 8.87
N TYR A 580 -4.87 -33.08 10.01
CA TYR A 580 -5.18 -32.27 11.18
C TYR A 580 -4.22 -32.60 12.32
N SER A 581 -3.74 -31.55 12.99
CA SER A 581 -2.83 -31.65 14.13
C SER A 581 -3.54 -31.25 15.41
N ASP A 582 -3.67 -32.18 16.35
CA ASP A 582 -4.39 -32.02 17.62
C ASP A 582 -3.44 -32.36 18.78
N PRO A 583 -2.57 -31.41 19.19
CA PRO A 583 -1.60 -31.62 20.27
C PRO A 583 -2.27 -31.91 21.61
N PHE A 584 -3.46 -31.36 21.85
CA PHE A 584 -4.18 -31.52 23.11
C PHE A 584 -4.68 -32.96 23.31
N GLN A 585 -5.24 -33.58 22.27
CA GLN A 585 -5.53 -35.02 22.27
C GLN A 585 -4.35 -35.86 21.77
N LYS A 586 -3.13 -35.28 21.78
CA LYS A 586 -1.86 -35.89 21.38
C LYS A 586 -1.95 -36.73 20.09
N ARG A 587 -2.49 -36.19 19.00
CA ARG A 587 -2.73 -36.98 17.79
C ARG A 587 -2.57 -36.20 16.50
N ILE A 588 -2.33 -36.96 15.43
CA ILE A 588 -2.40 -36.49 14.04
C ILE A 588 -3.51 -37.30 13.37
N ILE A 589 -4.45 -36.60 12.71
CA ILE A 589 -5.57 -37.22 12.00
C ILE A 589 -5.34 -37.05 10.50
N ILE A 590 -5.43 -38.13 9.74
CA ILE A 590 -5.35 -38.12 8.28
C ILE A 590 -6.69 -38.62 7.72
N ASN A 591 -7.35 -37.79 6.93
CA ASN A 591 -8.50 -38.21 6.11
C ASN A 591 -7.97 -38.67 4.75
N LEU A 592 -8.33 -39.87 4.29
CA LEU A 592 -8.14 -40.30 2.90
C LEU A 592 -9.50 -40.40 2.22
N TYR A 593 -9.64 -39.74 1.06
CA TYR A 593 -10.89 -39.65 0.31
C TYR A 593 -10.88 -40.54 -0.94
N GLY A 594 -12.03 -41.13 -1.28
CA GLY A 594 -12.14 -42.22 -2.27
C GLY A 594 -11.66 -43.59 -1.75
N VAL A 595 -11.42 -43.74 -0.44
CA VAL A 595 -10.77 -44.92 0.16
C VAL A 595 -11.74 -45.75 1.00
N LYS A 596 -11.66 -47.07 0.83
CA LYS A 596 -12.36 -48.09 1.61
C LYS A 596 -11.35 -48.97 2.33
N THR A 597 -11.72 -49.46 3.50
CA THR A 597 -10.89 -50.43 4.23
C THR A 597 -10.91 -51.81 3.57
N SER A 598 -9.73 -52.42 3.44
CA SER A 598 -9.54 -53.88 3.38
C SER A 598 -8.60 -54.35 4.50
N SER A 599 -8.24 -53.48 5.43
CA SER A 599 -7.16 -53.69 6.40
C SER A 599 -7.68 -54.40 7.64
N THR A 600 -7.41 -55.70 7.74
CA THR A 600 -7.79 -56.55 8.89
C THR A 600 -6.82 -56.47 10.07
N TRP A 601 -5.63 -55.89 9.89
CA TRP A 601 -4.66 -55.66 10.96
C TRP A 601 -3.83 -54.38 10.72
N ILE A 602 -3.11 -53.95 11.77
CA ILE A 602 -2.16 -52.83 11.77
C ILE A 602 -0.86 -53.36 12.39
N ILE A 603 0.31 -52.91 11.92
CA ILE A 603 1.61 -53.46 12.35
C ILE A 603 2.43 -52.40 13.08
N HIS A 604 2.56 -52.52 14.39
CA HIS A 604 3.49 -51.73 15.19
C HIS A 604 4.81 -52.50 15.37
N LYS A 605 5.92 -51.91 14.95
CA LYS A 605 7.27 -52.42 15.27
C LYS A 605 7.73 -51.87 16.63
N PRO A 606 8.58 -52.60 17.38
CA PRO A 606 9.08 -52.13 18.66
C PRO A 606 9.96 -50.88 18.51
N ASN A 607 10.18 -50.20 19.64
CA ASN A 607 11.05 -49.02 19.77
C ASN A 607 10.58 -47.74 19.05
N LEU A 608 9.28 -47.63 18.75
CA LEU A 608 8.63 -46.33 18.47
C LEU A 608 8.81 -45.39 19.67
N ARG A 609 9.06 -44.11 19.41
CA ARG A 609 9.36 -43.11 20.45
C ARG A 609 8.18 -42.23 20.81
N TYR A 610 7.34 -41.91 19.84
CA TYR A 610 6.25 -40.95 19.94
C TYR A 610 4.90 -41.57 19.58
N ILE A 611 4.84 -42.44 18.58
CA ILE A 611 3.62 -43.16 18.22
C ILE A 611 3.34 -44.20 19.30
N GLU A 612 2.20 -44.05 19.96
CA GLU A 612 1.68 -44.99 20.96
C GLU A 612 0.79 -46.03 20.28
N GLU A 613 -0.14 -45.58 19.43
CA GLU A 613 -1.05 -46.45 18.69
C GLU A 613 -1.41 -45.82 17.33
N ILE A 614 -1.91 -46.65 16.41
CA ILE A 614 -2.62 -46.19 15.22
C ILE A 614 -3.97 -46.89 15.22
N THR A 615 -5.04 -46.10 15.12
CA THR A 615 -6.41 -46.62 14.95
C THR A 615 -7.05 -45.97 13.72
N TRP A 616 -8.18 -46.52 13.24
CA TRP A 616 -8.86 -46.00 12.07
C TRP A 616 -10.38 -46.14 12.16
N GLN A 617 -11.09 -45.35 11.36
CA GLN A 617 -12.54 -45.40 11.19
C GLN A 617 -12.91 -45.19 9.72
N GLN A 618 -13.83 -46.01 9.19
CA GLN A 618 -14.47 -45.78 7.89
C GLN A 618 -15.64 -44.81 8.12
N THR A 619 -15.40 -43.50 8.08
CA THR A 619 -16.39 -42.49 8.51
C THR A 619 -17.42 -42.13 7.43
N SER A 620 -17.20 -42.56 6.19
CA SER A 620 -18.21 -42.56 5.12
C SER A 620 -17.93 -43.72 4.15
N LYS A 621 -18.79 -43.90 3.13
CA LYS A 621 -18.55 -44.86 2.03
C LYS A 621 -17.24 -44.62 1.26
N GLU A 622 -16.69 -43.41 1.35
CA GLU A 622 -15.53 -42.94 0.59
C GLU A 622 -14.43 -42.33 1.48
N THR A 623 -14.64 -42.19 2.80
CA THR A 623 -13.68 -41.58 3.73
C THR A 623 -13.11 -42.61 4.70
N TYR A 624 -11.81 -42.87 4.58
CA TYR A 624 -11.06 -43.67 5.54
C TYR A 624 -10.19 -42.74 6.40
N LYS A 625 -10.48 -42.68 7.70
CA LYS A 625 -9.84 -41.77 8.66
C LYS A 625 -8.85 -42.53 9.54
N ILE A 626 -7.61 -42.07 9.56
CA ILE A 626 -6.51 -42.63 10.36
C ILE A 626 -6.25 -41.68 11.54
N TYR A 627 -6.17 -42.24 12.74
CA TYR A 627 -5.70 -41.57 13.94
C TYR A 627 -4.31 -42.12 14.29
N VAL A 628 -3.30 -41.25 14.27
CA VAL A 628 -1.96 -41.56 14.77
C VAL A 628 -1.86 -40.97 16.17
N ASN A 629 -2.02 -41.84 17.17
CA ASN A 629 -2.07 -41.48 18.58
C ASN A 629 -0.65 -41.42 19.15
N LEU A 630 -0.35 -40.37 19.89
CA LEU A 630 0.99 -40.06 20.37
C LEU A 630 1.03 -40.09 21.90
N ASN A 631 2.13 -40.61 22.45
CA ASN A 631 2.37 -40.54 23.89
C ASN A 631 2.65 -39.10 24.39
N THR A 632 2.92 -38.16 23.48
CA THR A 632 3.35 -36.79 23.79
C THR A 632 2.71 -35.72 22.91
N GLU A 633 2.57 -34.52 23.49
CA GLU A 633 2.30 -33.27 22.77
C GLU A 633 3.57 -32.68 22.11
N LYS A 634 4.78 -33.15 22.50
CA LYS A 634 6.08 -32.53 22.19
C LYS A 634 6.81 -33.23 21.03
N ILE A 635 6.36 -33.00 19.80
CA ILE A 635 7.01 -33.48 18.57
C ILE A 635 7.88 -32.40 17.90
N TRP A 636 8.79 -32.80 17.00
CA TRP A 636 9.68 -31.87 16.29
C TRP A 636 9.35 -31.65 14.80
N GLY A 637 8.38 -32.34 14.24
CA GLY A 637 8.01 -32.15 12.84
C GLY A 637 7.08 -33.24 12.33
N ILE A 638 6.24 -32.85 11.38
CA ILE A 638 5.30 -33.69 10.65
C ILE A 638 5.65 -33.56 9.18
N GLU A 639 6.13 -34.62 8.56
CA GLU A 639 6.40 -34.66 7.13
C GLU A 639 5.55 -35.77 6.50
N LEU A 640 4.59 -35.42 5.64
CA LEU A 640 3.69 -36.35 4.98
C LEU A 640 3.85 -36.25 3.47
N LYS A 641 4.43 -37.28 2.83
CA LYS A 641 4.77 -37.25 1.40
C LYS A 641 4.49 -38.58 0.69
N PRO A 642 4.11 -38.54 -0.60
CA PRO A 642 4.16 -39.70 -1.50
C PRO A 642 5.53 -40.38 -1.54
N ASN A 643 5.55 -41.71 -1.58
CA ASN A 643 6.72 -42.54 -1.85
C ASN A 643 6.35 -43.69 -2.81
N GLY A 644 5.94 -43.35 -4.03
CA GLY A 644 5.47 -44.32 -5.03
C GLY A 644 4.04 -44.80 -4.74
N LYS A 645 3.90 -45.97 -4.09
CA LYS A 645 2.61 -46.63 -3.80
C LYS A 645 2.29 -46.64 -2.29
N GLU A 646 2.68 -45.58 -1.61
CA GLU A 646 2.51 -45.40 -0.18
C GLU A 646 2.69 -43.93 0.23
N LEU A 647 1.96 -43.53 1.26
CA LEU A 647 2.12 -42.24 1.92
C LEU A 647 2.99 -42.48 3.16
N LEU A 648 4.10 -41.75 3.27
CA LEU A 648 4.98 -41.79 4.43
C LEU A 648 4.70 -40.57 5.32
N LEU A 649 4.17 -40.82 6.51
CA LEU A 649 4.17 -39.86 7.62
C LEU A 649 5.45 -40.06 8.43
N LYS A 650 6.25 -39.01 8.60
CA LYS A 650 7.40 -38.99 9.52
C LYS A 650 7.14 -38.03 10.67
N ILE A 651 7.27 -38.52 11.90
CA ILE A 651 7.16 -37.72 13.12
C ILE A 651 8.56 -37.52 13.71
N LYS A 652 9.13 -36.35 13.48
CA LYS A 652 10.55 -36.07 13.70
C LYS A 652 10.92 -35.95 15.18
N TYR A 653 12.06 -36.53 15.51
CA TYR A 653 12.72 -36.40 16.81
C TYR A 653 13.44 -35.03 16.93
N PRO A 654 13.66 -34.52 18.15
CA PRO A 654 14.43 -33.31 18.36
C PRO A 654 15.89 -33.46 17.90
N PRO A 655 16.53 -32.38 17.40
CA PRO A 655 17.97 -32.35 17.17
C PRO A 655 18.73 -32.48 18.50
N SER A 656 20.02 -32.81 18.41
CA SER A 656 20.90 -32.78 19.58
C SER A 656 21.24 -31.33 19.96
N PHE A 657 21.07 -30.96 21.22
CA PHE A 657 21.48 -29.67 21.78
C PHE A 657 21.78 -29.80 23.29
N ASN A 658 22.54 -28.86 23.86
CA ASN A 658 22.90 -28.90 25.28
C ASN A 658 22.83 -27.50 25.93
N LEU A 659 21.70 -27.22 26.57
CA LEU A 659 21.39 -25.94 27.23
C LEU A 659 22.29 -25.59 28.44
N LYS A 660 23.13 -26.51 28.91
CA LYS A 660 24.13 -26.26 29.97
C LYS A 660 25.51 -25.88 29.40
N SER A 661 25.70 -25.94 28.08
CA SER A 661 26.98 -25.64 27.43
C SER A 661 27.12 -24.16 27.05
N LYS A 662 28.36 -23.72 26.76
CA LYS A 662 28.64 -22.36 26.24
C LYS A 662 28.07 -22.11 24.83
N GLN A 663 27.69 -23.16 24.11
CA GLN A 663 27.08 -23.09 22.78
C GLN A 663 25.76 -23.89 22.80
N PRO A 664 24.71 -23.35 23.45
CA PRO A 664 23.49 -24.11 23.75
C PRO A 664 22.73 -24.59 22.51
N LEU A 665 22.99 -24.01 21.33
CA LEU A 665 22.37 -24.36 20.06
C LEU A 665 23.26 -25.27 19.17
N LYS A 666 24.42 -25.74 19.66
CA LYS A 666 25.29 -26.63 18.89
C LYS A 666 24.56 -27.93 18.53
N GLY A 667 24.35 -28.15 17.23
CA GLY A 667 23.58 -29.26 16.67
C GLY A 667 22.17 -28.89 16.21
N VAL A 668 21.71 -27.65 16.46
CA VAL A 668 20.46 -27.11 15.93
C VAL A 668 20.73 -26.30 14.67
N LYS A 669 20.00 -26.61 13.60
CA LYS A 669 19.92 -25.80 12.39
C LYS A 669 18.65 -24.96 12.38
N ILE A 670 18.77 -23.68 12.04
CA ILE A 670 17.67 -22.71 12.05
C ILE A 670 17.58 -22.04 10.68
N SER A 671 16.37 -21.91 10.14
CA SER A 671 16.13 -21.14 8.92
C SER A 671 15.46 -19.80 9.27
N ILE A 672 15.89 -18.72 8.63
CA ILE A 672 15.33 -17.37 8.84
C ILE A 672 14.89 -16.80 7.49
N GLU A 673 13.63 -16.38 7.41
CA GLU A 673 13.06 -15.66 6.27
C GLU A 673 12.85 -14.19 6.62
N ALA A 674 13.64 -13.31 6.02
CA ALA A 674 13.40 -11.87 6.06
C ALA A 674 12.24 -11.54 5.12
N GLY A 675 11.09 -11.15 5.67
CA GLY A 675 9.87 -10.82 4.95
C GLY A 675 10.10 -9.87 3.79
N HIS A 676 9.27 -9.98 2.74
CA HIS A 676 9.33 -9.14 1.53
C HIS A 676 10.70 -9.22 0.81
N GLY A 677 11.10 -8.20 0.04
CA GLY A 677 12.36 -8.16 -0.72
C GLY A 677 12.17 -7.83 -2.21
N GLY A 678 13.14 -7.14 -2.81
CA GLY A 678 13.14 -6.75 -4.21
C GLY A 678 12.13 -5.64 -4.51
N SER A 679 11.34 -5.82 -5.57
CA SER A 679 10.19 -4.97 -5.91
C SER A 679 9.13 -4.95 -4.80
N ASN A 680 9.00 -6.05 -4.05
CA ASN A 680 8.10 -6.13 -2.91
C ASN A 680 8.72 -5.42 -1.68
N ILE A 681 8.32 -4.17 -1.45
CA ILE A 681 8.82 -3.33 -0.36
C ILE A 681 8.20 -3.65 1.02
N GLY A 682 7.07 -4.37 1.05
CA GLY A 682 6.24 -4.57 2.24
C GLY A 682 5.52 -3.31 2.70
N ALA A 683 5.22 -3.21 4.00
CA ALA A 683 4.70 -1.99 4.59
C ALA A 683 5.66 -0.79 4.39
N VAL A 684 5.08 0.41 4.34
CA VAL A 684 5.83 1.67 4.34
C VAL A 684 5.39 2.48 5.56
N GLY A 685 6.32 2.73 6.46
CA GLY A 685 6.08 3.46 7.70
C GLY A 685 5.80 4.94 7.45
N LEU A 686 5.26 5.61 8.47
CA LEU A 686 4.86 7.02 8.43
C LEU A 686 6.00 7.94 7.92
N SER A 687 7.25 7.66 8.32
CA SER A 687 8.44 8.38 7.86
C SER A 687 8.91 8.04 6.45
N GLY A 688 8.50 6.89 5.91
CA GLY A 688 8.96 6.31 4.64
C GLY A 688 9.94 5.15 4.77
N MET A 689 10.16 4.61 5.97
CA MET A 689 10.90 3.35 6.16
C MET A 689 10.17 2.19 5.48
N LYS A 690 10.92 1.26 4.87
CA LYS A 690 10.38 0.09 4.15
C LYS A 690 10.54 -1.17 4.99
N GLU A 691 9.49 -1.98 5.08
CA GLU A 691 9.45 -3.19 5.90
C GLU A 691 10.55 -4.19 5.50
N LYS A 692 10.77 -4.38 4.19
CA LYS A 692 11.77 -5.32 3.66
C LYS A 692 13.20 -5.07 4.16
N ASP A 693 13.52 -3.82 4.54
CA ASP A 693 14.84 -3.40 5.00
C ASP A 693 14.98 -3.68 6.50
N LEU A 694 13.96 -3.36 7.30
CA LEU A 694 13.86 -3.73 8.72
C LEU A 694 13.92 -5.24 8.92
N ASN A 695 13.17 -5.99 8.12
CA ASN A 695 13.10 -7.45 8.19
C ASN A 695 14.48 -8.07 7.92
N LEU A 696 15.24 -7.54 6.97
CA LEU A 696 16.59 -8.03 6.66
C LEU A 696 17.60 -7.68 7.76
N ASP A 697 17.53 -6.47 8.32
CA ASP A 697 18.42 -6.04 9.40
C ASP A 697 18.22 -6.86 10.68
N LEU A 698 16.96 -7.03 11.14
CA LEU A 698 16.68 -7.87 12.30
C LEU A 698 17.06 -9.33 12.05
N SER A 699 16.79 -9.86 10.85
CA SER A 699 17.16 -11.25 10.51
C SER A 699 18.67 -11.48 10.57
N ARG A 700 19.50 -10.53 10.09
CA ARG A 700 20.96 -10.58 10.20
C ARG A 700 21.45 -10.47 11.65
N LYS A 701 20.81 -9.62 12.46
CA LYS A 701 21.10 -9.48 13.90
C LYS A 701 20.79 -10.77 14.66
N LEU A 702 19.68 -11.43 14.33
CA LEU A 702 19.30 -12.72 14.86
C LEU A 702 20.23 -13.84 14.38
N GLU A 703 20.58 -13.89 13.09
CA GLU A 703 21.56 -14.83 12.52
C GLU A 703 22.90 -14.78 13.28
N ALA A 704 23.49 -13.59 13.45
CA ALA A 704 24.75 -13.41 14.15
C ALA A 704 24.67 -13.87 15.61
N LEU A 705 23.56 -13.58 16.29
CA LEU A 705 23.34 -14.00 17.68
C LEU A 705 23.17 -15.52 17.82
N LEU A 706 22.49 -16.18 16.89
CA LEU A 706 22.27 -17.63 16.89
C LEU A 706 23.57 -18.38 16.53
N LYS A 707 24.31 -17.93 15.51
CA LYS A 707 25.64 -18.46 15.16
C LYS A 707 26.63 -18.34 16.32
N LYS A 708 26.64 -17.20 17.04
CA LYS A 708 27.44 -16.99 18.27
C LYS A 708 27.16 -18.04 19.35
N HIS A 709 25.93 -18.56 19.44
CA HIS A 709 25.52 -19.60 20.38
C HIS A 709 25.56 -21.03 19.81
N GLY A 710 26.15 -21.22 18.64
CA GLY A 710 26.49 -22.52 18.04
C GLY A 710 25.49 -23.08 17.03
N ALA A 711 24.44 -22.35 16.65
CA ALA A 711 23.50 -22.80 15.63
C ALA A 711 24.11 -22.77 14.22
N ASP A 712 23.76 -23.73 13.38
CA ASP A 712 23.80 -23.53 11.92
C ASP A 712 22.60 -22.64 11.54
N VAL A 713 22.80 -21.62 10.70
CA VAL A 713 21.75 -20.67 10.32
C VAL A 713 21.73 -20.46 8.81
N PHE A 714 20.59 -20.80 8.21
CA PHE A 714 20.28 -20.63 6.81
C PHE A 714 19.36 -19.42 6.60
N MET A 715 19.89 -18.39 5.95
CA MET A 715 19.13 -17.20 5.55
C MET A 715 18.46 -17.44 4.20
N VAL A 716 17.12 -17.42 4.15
CA VAL A 716 16.32 -17.63 2.92
C VAL A 716 16.60 -16.53 1.88
N ARG A 717 16.92 -15.30 2.35
CA ARG A 717 17.63 -14.28 1.56
C ARG A 717 18.69 -13.59 2.41
N THR A 718 19.85 -13.34 1.81
CA THR A 718 20.97 -12.57 2.42
C THR A 718 21.03 -11.13 1.90
N SER A 719 20.30 -10.82 0.82
CA SER A 719 20.26 -9.53 0.12
C SER A 719 18.84 -9.00 -0.04
N ASP A 720 18.72 -7.81 -0.63
CA ASP A 720 17.49 -7.34 -1.24
C ASP A 720 17.32 -8.00 -2.62
N LYS A 721 16.33 -8.89 -2.76
CA LYS A 721 15.97 -9.56 -4.02
C LYS A 721 14.51 -9.98 -4.01
N ASP A 722 13.89 -10.04 -5.18
CA ASP A 722 12.58 -10.65 -5.36
C ASP A 722 12.62 -12.16 -5.13
N MET A 723 11.55 -12.70 -4.55
CA MET A 723 11.36 -14.14 -4.33
C MET A 723 9.87 -14.47 -4.26
N THR A 724 9.46 -15.64 -4.74
CA THR A 724 8.08 -16.11 -4.56
C THR A 724 7.86 -16.71 -3.17
N LEU A 725 6.61 -16.71 -2.66
CA LEU A 725 6.29 -17.34 -1.38
C LEU A 725 6.53 -18.87 -1.39
N LEU A 726 6.42 -19.52 -2.55
CA LEU A 726 6.72 -20.94 -2.70
C LEU A 726 8.24 -21.21 -2.69
N GLU A 727 9.03 -20.38 -3.39
CA GLU A 727 10.50 -20.41 -3.34
C GLU A 727 11.01 -20.24 -1.90
N LYS A 728 10.50 -19.22 -1.19
CA LYS A 728 10.85 -18.95 0.22
C LYS A 728 10.60 -20.17 1.12
N ARG A 729 9.42 -20.78 1.04
CA ARG A 729 9.10 -22.00 1.81
C ARG A 729 9.99 -23.18 1.40
N THR A 730 10.13 -23.42 0.11
CA THR A 730 10.89 -24.57 -0.42
C THR A 730 12.36 -24.51 -0.01
N LEU A 731 12.97 -23.31 -0.03
CA LEU A 731 14.33 -23.11 0.47
C LEU A 731 14.43 -23.32 1.99
N ALA A 732 13.45 -22.86 2.77
CA ALA A 732 13.42 -23.12 4.22
C ALA A 732 13.36 -24.62 4.54
N ILE A 733 12.45 -25.36 3.91
CA ILE A 733 12.31 -26.82 4.08
C ILE A 733 13.58 -27.55 3.60
N ASN A 734 14.02 -27.28 2.36
CA ASN A 734 15.16 -27.98 1.74
C ASN A 734 16.51 -27.65 2.40
N SER A 735 16.59 -26.60 3.24
CA SER A 735 17.78 -26.34 4.06
C SER A 735 18.07 -27.43 5.10
N GLY A 736 17.09 -28.29 5.41
CA GLY A 736 17.18 -29.28 6.48
C GLY A 736 17.14 -28.67 7.87
N ALA A 737 16.61 -27.46 8.02
CA ALA A 737 16.49 -26.79 9.30
C ALA A 737 15.57 -27.54 10.28
N ASN A 738 15.86 -27.35 11.56
CA ASN A 738 15.08 -27.88 12.67
C ASN A 738 14.04 -26.86 13.19
N ILE A 739 14.21 -25.57 12.91
CA ILE A 739 13.29 -24.48 13.30
C ILE A 739 13.24 -23.44 12.19
N HIS A 740 12.09 -22.79 12.00
CA HIS A 740 11.87 -21.69 11.07
C HIS A 740 11.36 -20.43 11.78
N PHE A 741 11.98 -19.28 11.46
CA PHE A 741 11.51 -17.95 11.83
C PHE A 741 11.29 -17.10 10.58
N SER A 742 10.06 -16.66 10.33
CA SER A 742 9.75 -15.60 9.37
C SER A 742 9.68 -14.26 10.12
N ILE A 743 10.31 -13.21 9.60
CA ILE A 743 10.48 -11.91 10.26
C ILE A 743 9.81 -10.80 9.43
N HIS A 744 8.79 -10.15 10.01
CA HIS A 744 7.99 -9.09 9.39
C HIS A 744 7.85 -7.85 10.30
N ALA A 745 7.30 -6.75 9.79
CA ALA A 745 6.83 -5.65 10.62
C ALA A 745 5.44 -5.19 10.15
N ASN A 746 4.53 -5.04 11.12
CA ASN A 746 3.10 -5.03 10.86
C ASN A 746 2.62 -3.67 10.34
N SER A 747 1.45 -3.64 9.72
CA SER A 747 0.76 -2.39 9.39
C SER A 747 -0.75 -2.56 9.48
N SER A 748 -1.36 -1.70 10.29
CA SER A 748 -2.77 -1.32 10.15
C SER A 748 -2.91 -0.25 9.07
N ASP A 749 -4.14 0.11 8.73
CA ASP A 749 -4.43 1.27 7.88
C ASP A 749 -4.48 2.55 8.75
N PRO A 750 -3.58 3.53 8.57
CA PRO A 750 -3.52 4.74 9.40
C PRO A 750 -4.49 5.85 8.93
N LEU A 751 -5.58 5.52 8.21
CA LEU A 751 -6.55 6.50 7.71
C LEU A 751 -6.99 7.49 8.80
N ASP A 752 -7.40 6.99 9.96
CA ASP A 752 -8.06 7.75 11.03
C ASP A 752 -7.16 8.13 12.22
N GLU A 753 -6.05 7.42 12.47
CA GLU A 753 -5.15 7.71 13.60
C GLU A 753 -3.73 7.12 13.46
N PHE A 754 -2.70 7.99 13.50
CA PHE A 754 -1.27 7.61 13.48
C PHE A 754 -0.74 7.04 14.82
N LEU A 755 -1.63 6.92 15.81
CA LEU A 755 -1.42 6.27 17.10
C LEU A 755 -2.38 5.09 17.31
N GLY A 756 -2.97 4.55 16.23
CA GLY A 756 -3.83 3.37 16.25
C GLY A 756 -3.07 2.08 16.55
N THR A 757 -3.52 0.95 16.00
CA THR A 757 -3.02 -0.41 16.29
C THR A 757 -1.49 -0.48 16.41
N ASN A 758 -1.02 -1.02 17.53
CA ASN A 758 0.39 -1.10 17.88
C ASN A 758 0.73 -2.42 18.59
N GLY A 759 2.00 -2.62 18.88
CA GLY A 759 2.52 -3.79 19.57
C GLY A 759 3.10 -4.87 18.66
N THR A 760 3.41 -6.01 19.28
CA THR A 760 4.04 -7.16 18.63
C THR A 760 3.12 -8.37 18.69
N CYS A 761 3.26 -9.26 17.72
CA CYS A 761 2.59 -10.54 17.69
C CYS A 761 3.45 -11.62 17.05
N THR A 762 3.10 -12.87 17.35
CA THR A 762 3.67 -14.05 16.69
C THR A 762 2.55 -14.88 16.08
N PHE A 763 2.75 -15.36 14.87
CA PHE A 763 1.78 -16.17 14.14
C PHE A 763 2.29 -17.59 13.93
N TYR A 764 1.39 -18.55 14.04
CA TYR A 764 1.64 -19.96 13.72
C TYR A 764 0.47 -20.53 12.90
N ASN A 765 0.74 -21.59 12.14
CA ASN A 765 -0.28 -22.32 11.39
C ASN A 765 -0.63 -23.64 12.09
N ASN A 766 0.34 -24.54 12.24
CA ASN A 766 0.16 -25.80 12.94
C ASN A 766 0.09 -25.59 14.48
N PRO A 767 -0.95 -26.10 15.18
CA PRO A 767 -1.06 -25.99 16.64
C PRO A 767 0.13 -26.52 17.45
N PHE A 768 0.89 -27.52 16.96
CA PHE A 768 2.11 -27.99 17.63
C PHE A 768 3.17 -26.89 17.79
N TRP A 769 3.11 -25.80 17.00
CA TRP A 769 4.06 -24.68 17.05
C TRP A 769 3.62 -23.52 17.97
N ALA A 770 2.41 -23.57 18.53
CA ALA A 770 1.94 -22.56 19.49
C ALA A 770 2.92 -22.33 20.67
N PRO A 771 3.53 -23.37 21.28
CA PRO A 771 4.48 -23.18 22.38
C PRO A 771 5.78 -22.49 21.97
N LEU A 772 6.16 -22.46 20.69
CA LEU A 772 7.30 -21.66 20.21
C LEU A 772 6.88 -20.19 20.04
N ALA A 773 5.72 -19.96 19.40
CA ALA A 773 5.15 -18.63 19.18
C ALA A 773 4.96 -17.87 20.50
N GLU A 774 4.24 -18.47 21.44
CA GLU A 774 3.96 -17.89 22.77
C GLU A 774 5.22 -17.52 23.55
N LYS A 775 6.26 -18.39 23.52
CA LYS A 775 7.49 -18.14 24.30
C LYS A 775 8.34 -17.05 23.66
N VAL A 776 8.29 -16.87 22.35
CA VAL A 776 8.89 -15.70 21.67
C VAL A 776 8.07 -14.43 21.96
N PHE A 777 6.74 -14.47 21.84
CA PHE A 777 5.84 -13.36 22.15
C PHE A 777 6.02 -12.84 23.59
N HIS A 778 6.01 -13.75 24.59
CA HIS A 778 6.23 -13.42 26.01
C HIS A 778 7.61 -12.81 26.32
N LYS A 779 8.56 -12.88 25.38
CA LYS A 779 9.85 -12.17 25.48
C LYS A 779 9.81 -10.82 24.79
N LEU A 780 9.20 -10.73 23.61
CA LEU A 780 9.07 -9.49 22.83
C LEU A 780 8.31 -8.41 23.61
N ILE A 781 7.21 -8.75 24.28
CA ILE A 781 6.44 -7.79 25.10
C ILE A 781 7.25 -7.17 26.26
N LYS A 782 8.34 -7.82 26.70
CA LYS A 782 9.25 -7.26 27.74
C LYS A 782 10.05 -6.05 27.25
N LEU A 783 9.97 -5.71 25.96
CA LEU A 783 10.52 -4.49 25.37
C LEU A 783 9.55 -3.28 25.47
N LYS A 784 8.46 -3.40 26.24
CA LYS A 784 7.38 -2.38 26.36
C LYS A 784 6.69 -2.11 25.01
N LEU A 785 6.47 -3.19 24.26
CA LEU A 785 5.54 -3.25 23.13
C LEU A 785 4.16 -3.64 23.64
N ALA A 786 3.10 -3.15 23.01
CA ALA A 786 1.75 -3.62 23.32
C ALA A 786 1.59 -5.12 22.96
N PRO A 787 0.79 -5.88 23.73
CA PRO A 787 0.56 -7.31 23.46
C PRO A 787 -0.56 -7.49 22.43
N PHE A 788 -0.24 -7.63 21.14
CA PHE A 788 -1.26 -7.97 20.13
C PHE A 788 -1.66 -9.45 20.21
N GLY A 789 -0.70 -10.35 20.47
CA GLY A 789 -0.97 -11.76 20.83
C GLY A 789 -0.10 -12.80 20.15
N SER A 790 -0.31 -14.07 20.54
CA SER A 790 0.13 -15.25 19.78
C SER A 790 -1.08 -15.80 19.03
N VAL A 791 -1.01 -15.87 17.69
CA VAL A 791 -2.19 -16.04 16.83
C VAL A 791 -2.04 -17.29 15.95
N GLY A 792 -2.92 -18.27 16.16
CA GLY A 792 -2.96 -19.51 15.39
C GLY A 792 -3.71 -19.40 14.06
N SER A 793 -3.70 -20.50 13.29
CA SER A 793 -4.39 -20.63 12.00
C SER A 793 -3.99 -19.59 10.93
N PHE A 794 -2.77 -19.02 11.03
CA PHE A 794 -2.35 -17.97 10.11
C PHE A 794 -2.06 -18.53 8.70
N ASN A 795 -2.67 -17.93 7.67
CA ASN A 795 -2.68 -18.49 6.31
C ASN A 795 -1.51 -18.01 5.42
N TYR A 796 -0.36 -17.63 5.98
CA TYR A 796 0.81 -17.20 5.21
C TYR A 796 1.63 -18.41 4.72
N ARG A 797 1.86 -18.51 3.40
CA ARG A 797 2.42 -19.72 2.76
C ARG A 797 3.80 -20.12 3.31
N VAL A 798 4.64 -19.18 3.73
CA VAL A 798 5.97 -19.50 4.28
C VAL A 798 5.89 -20.04 5.71
N SER A 799 4.95 -19.57 6.54
CA SER A 799 4.74 -20.14 7.89
C SER A 799 3.95 -21.45 7.89
N ARG A 800 3.24 -21.80 6.80
CA ARG A 800 2.65 -23.13 6.56
C ARG A 800 3.74 -24.17 6.25
N ILE A 801 4.55 -24.47 7.27
CA ILE A 801 5.56 -25.55 7.30
C ILE A 801 5.17 -26.49 8.44
N ASN A 802 5.09 -27.78 8.12
CA ASN A 802 4.82 -28.85 9.08
C ASN A 802 6.10 -29.63 9.42
N GLU A 803 7.10 -29.57 8.57
CA GLU A 803 8.33 -30.35 8.65
C GLU A 803 9.28 -29.95 9.80
N MET A 804 8.99 -28.83 10.47
CA MET A 804 9.72 -28.25 11.62
C MET A 804 8.86 -27.17 12.33
N PRO A 805 9.11 -26.88 13.63
CA PRO A 805 8.61 -25.69 14.32
C PRO A 805 8.77 -24.40 13.50
N SER A 806 7.65 -23.78 13.15
CA SER A 806 7.57 -22.67 12.22
C SER A 806 6.65 -21.56 12.74
N ILE A 807 7.21 -20.36 12.91
CA ILE A 807 6.45 -19.16 13.30
C ILE A 807 6.82 -17.96 12.44
N LEU A 808 5.89 -17.01 12.31
CA LEU A 808 6.16 -15.65 11.85
C LEU A 808 6.14 -14.70 13.05
N ILE A 809 7.03 -13.71 13.05
CA ILE A 809 7.20 -12.71 14.10
C ILE A 809 6.98 -11.33 13.50
N GLU A 810 5.98 -10.61 14.02
CA GLU A 810 5.77 -9.19 13.73
C GLU A 810 6.50 -8.33 14.76
N GLN A 811 7.46 -7.54 14.29
CA GLN A 811 8.34 -6.73 15.15
C GLN A 811 7.55 -5.70 15.96
N ALA A 812 6.89 -4.77 15.26
CA ALA A 812 6.00 -3.74 15.78
C ALA A 812 5.17 -3.15 14.61
N PHE A 813 4.21 -2.25 14.84
CA PHE A 813 3.43 -1.63 13.76
C PHE A 813 4.12 -0.41 13.14
N MET A 814 4.50 -0.48 11.86
CA MET A 814 5.08 0.63 11.09
C MET A 814 4.08 1.78 10.84
N SER A 815 2.78 1.50 10.94
CA SER A 815 1.69 2.47 10.86
C SER A 815 1.48 3.29 12.14
N ASN A 816 2.08 2.90 13.26
CA ASN A 816 2.01 3.62 14.54
C ASN A 816 3.33 4.38 14.80
N ALA A 817 3.24 5.67 15.15
CA ALA A 817 4.40 6.54 15.32
C ALA A 817 5.35 6.15 16.47
N GLU A 818 4.85 5.58 17.56
CA GLU A 818 5.68 5.14 18.68
C GLU A 818 6.39 3.82 18.40
N ASP A 819 5.78 2.95 17.59
CA ASP A 819 6.39 1.70 17.15
C ASP A 819 7.37 1.93 15.99
N GLU A 820 7.09 2.82 15.03
CA GLU A 820 8.06 3.23 14.01
C GLU A 820 9.30 3.87 14.66
N GLU A 821 9.13 4.70 15.71
CA GLU A 821 10.26 5.25 16.46
C GLU A 821 11.14 4.16 17.10
N LYS A 822 10.53 3.10 17.66
CA LYS A 822 11.26 1.95 18.21
C LYS A 822 11.94 1.15 17.09
N LEU A 823 11.24 0.89 15.98
CA LEU A 823 11.77 0.15 14.83
C LEU A 823 12.95 0.88 14.17
N ALA A 824 13.01 2.21 14.23
CA ALA A 824 14.14 2.99 13.73
C ALA A 824 15.41 2.83 14.59
N ASP A 825 15.28 2.59 15.89
CA ASP A 825 16.39 2.45 16.82
C ASP A 825 17.11 1.10 16.64
N GLU A 826 18.38 1.13 16.25
CA GLU A 826 19.18 -0.09 16.04
C GLU A 826 19.40 -0.88 17.34
N ASN A 827 19.51 -0.19 18.49
CA ASN A 827 19.64 -0.83 19.80
C ASN A 827 18.35 -1.59 20.15
N PHE A 828 17.18 -1.04 19.79
CA PHE A 828 15.91 -1.74 19.96
C PHE A 828 15.84 -3.01 19.11
N ARG A 829 16.28 -2.97 17.85
CA ARG A 829 16.35 -4.18 16.99
C ARG A 829 17.37 -5.21 17.48
N ASN A 830 18.51 -4.77 18.04
CA ASN A 830 19.46 -5.65 18.73
C ASN A 830 18.82 -6.34 19.96
N GLN A 831 18.05 -5.59 20.77
CA GLN A 831 17.29 -6.15 21.91
C GLN A 831 16.18 -7.11 21.45
N MET A 832 15.54 -6.85 20.31
CA MET A 832 14.53 -7.72 19.72
C MET A 832 15.10 -9.08 19.28
N ALA A 833 16.25 -9.10 18.60
CA ALA A 833 16.96 -10.33 18.29
C ALA A 833 17.29 -11.14 19.56
N GLN A 834 17.74 -10.45 20.62
CA GLN A 834 17.99 -11.05 21.94
C GLN A 834 16.71 -11.63 22.58
N LYS A 835 15.54 -11.02 22.40
CA LYS A 835 14.26 -11.57 22.90
C LYS A 835 13.74 -12.75 22.09
N ILE A 836 13.94 -12.79 20.78
CA ILE A 836 13.64 -13.98 19.96
C ILE A 836 14.53 -15.15 20.39
N TYR A 837 15.83 -14.92 20.60
CA TYR A 837 16.76 -15.93 21.13
C TYR A 837 16.37 -16.41 22.54
N GLU A 838 16.00 -15.51 23.46
CA GLU A 838 15.52 -15.92 24.79
C GLU A 838 14.24 -16.77 24.72
N GLY A 839 13.35 -16.51 23.77
CA GLY A 839 12.11 -17.28 23.56
C GLY A 839 12.39 -18.67 23.00
N LEU A 840 13.31 -18.76 22.03
CA LEU A 840 13.84 -20.03 21.55
C LEU A 840 14.44 -20.87 22.70
N ILE A 841 15.28 -20.28 23.55
CA ILE A 841 15.87 -21.01 24.68
C ILE A 841 14.81 -21.52 25.67
N GLU A 842 13.70 -20.80 25.87
CA GLU A 842 12.57 -21.29 26.68
C GLU A 842 11.73 -22.37 25.98
N TYR A 843 11.60 -22.33 24.65
CA TYR A 843 11.04 -23.44 23.87
C TYR A 843 11.90 -24.70 23.99
N LEU A 844 13.22 -24.60 23.83
CA LEU A 844 14.14 -25.72 24.00
C LEU A 844 14.08 -26.32 25.42
N LYS A 845 13.89 -25.50 26.47
CA LYS A 845 13.68 -25.98 27.84
C LYS A 845 12.37 -26.78 27.98
N TYR A 846 11.27 -26.29 27.42
CA TYR A 846 9.98 -26.98 27.41
C TYR A 846 10.02 -28.32 26.66
N MET A 847 10.66 -28.34 25.49
CA MET A 847 10.89 -29.57 24.70
C MET A 847 11.86 -30.56 25.38
N SER A 848 12.69 -30.09 26.32
CA SER A 848 13.62 -30.91 27.11
C SER A 848 13.03 -31.36 28.45
N SER A 849 11.91 -30.80 28.91
CA SER A 849 11.28 -31.28 30.13
C SER A 849 10.63 -32.62 29.87
N LYS A 850 10.64 -33.47 30.90
CA LYS A 850 9.66 -34.56 31.01
C LYS A 850 8.23 -34.00 31.00
#